data_AF-A0A4Q0VAS3-F1
#
_entry.id   AF-A0A4Q0VAS3-F1
#
_cell.length_a   1.000
_cell.length_b   1.000
_cell.length_c   1.000
_cell.angle_alpha   90.00
_cell.angle_beta   90.00
_cell.angle_gamma   90.00
#
_symmetry.space_group_name_H-M   'P 1'
#
loop_
_entity.id
_entity.type
_entity.pdbx_description
1 polymer ?
#
loop_
_entity_poly.entity_id
_entity_poly.type
_entity_poly.pdbx_seq_one_letter_code
_entity_poly.pdbx_strand_id
1 'polypeptide(L)'
;MNNKRIIASFLVILISISCFFNVVFAETDPNVNVDKNLSKEKILLELDGKEIKEDENGEIIVNFKDIKDGNGVLKYIGNKNIAKGKYGIWAETGVSNFEAILLEEYEDYDEDEDTDKNTRCTSVILHKKVWDTEIVYGISDDEFAEYVEPKNVIKKVKIKIVTDDPSYVDVSGLEKLIIEGKKYLNERQYYKEEYIKKLQDTIKESESLLGKENKNIGKEEINKQIGILTPIVENPEKKEFNKTELDKILKKAQTLNKENYTKGSYEKVEFYIDYIKSEDDKFQNQLEVDICAEGLKKVVAELVDIGNLKEVIVKAEKLEKGSLSDDSWTNFQNALKKAKEVYKNKVSSRKDVDDALKNLNSTMSLLSNMDKSALKIAIEKVENIHEDEFKPKSIAGKQKILSDAKSVYSNSNATQEQIDQAVKNIENWLDKLEKKYVVYYETIDKRRINLDASNSIELDLSQGGGRFCLEGKPELKDGNVIYWVFDYAKRETVAFTSVKDGKLYLKGVGDTSIQLKFTNDVNYNSNPAIVTINLKVKDIPKMEDIKVYVADKEVNDKIPIKGKQNLTLGLKAKFEGKNDYVGVDRSIFEYYTLNERDDNTHGDRGDKNSIIHLYNYNTDVTGIIISEMVGTTTIVIDFPKDGIKKQIPVEVKHVPVEEICFNAPKEFEYEELGFAPGSYNGIYLRNVLEIKPKNATYKGEVELKFSDESIAFRERRYGDYIKPIKDGTVDVTAYLKTDGKEFKITRTIKFYGKKKPVDKIQLTKEKIQVKVDEILPIGIETVPKDASNQEFQYKVSKDGIVDIIGNSVKGLKEGTVEIEAKSKDKNCKNRVKVTVTVLPKGKLRDIKEEVKNTIKEVTTNIKKDKYNFNDEWNILGLVRIDKNLIAEEQKDDYLNSIIQSMKNGNDLSVKAKPTNIEKVVIALTSIGKSVENINGENLLKNIYQNSNISNGLNESAYGLIALDSLNYKIPDNAMWTRNKLIEEVKRYQNSNGGFGLFDNKTTSIDMTAMALQALSTYKNRDDVKPVIEKALDYLRKNQTEYGGFKDSGKENAESAAQVLVALTSLGIDPLDPSNKFGYENYNVVTNILSYRSNKDGGFKHWKRDNYSNPMATTQCYYALISYLRLIENRSKLYDMRDEKIEIKEETKEFEIENLTTKKEFKLSSDAKVTIKATNKTEENKDAALIVGVFNKDGRLVNYGAVQQNIKANENVNLTVDLSLPKEGEYTVKAFVWDSLDGMNSISKVIEIPVK
;
A
#
# COMPACT_ATOMS: atom_id res chain seq x y z
N MET A 1 -27.82 -33.12 -33.08
CA MET A 1 -28.03 -33.45 -31.65
C MET A 1 -26.76 -33.08 -30.91
N ASN A 2 -26.38 -31.80 -30.82
CA ASN A 2 -26.94 -30.67 -30.05
C ASN A 2 -26.49 -30.77 -28.59
N ASN A 3 -25.31 -30.29 -28.19
CA ASN A 3 -24.82 -28.90 -28.30
C ASN A 3 -25.88 -27.90 -27.81
N LYS A 4 -25.72 -27.39 -26.57
CA LYS A 4 -26.18 -26.08 -26.05
C LYS A 4 -26.17 -26.10 -24.52
N ARG A 5 -25.04 -25.72 -23.87
CA ARG A 5 -25.05 -25.03 -22.56
C ARG A 5 -23.69 -24.55 -22.02
N ILE A 6 -22.57 -24.84 -22.68
CA ILE A 6 -21.25 -24.30 -22.25
C ILE A 6 -20.75 -23.16 -23.16
N ILE A 7 -21.49 -22.86 -24.24
CA ILE A 7 -21.23 -21.70 -25.13
C ILE A 7 -21.92 -20.40 -24.64
N ALA A 8 -22.65 -20.42 -23.51
CA ALA A 8 -23.37 -19.25 -22.99
C ALA A 8 -22.76 -18.59 -21.73
N SER A 9 -21.74 -19.19 -21.11
CA SER A 9 -21.11 -18.63 -19.90
C SER A 9 -19.71 -18.04 -20.14
N PHE A 10 -19.22 -18.11 -21.39
CA PHE A 10 -18.03 -17.37 -21.83
C PHE A 10 -18.37 -16.02 -22.51
N LEU A 11 -19.66 -15.69 -22.68
CA LEU A 11 -20.12 -14.44 -23.29
C LEU A 11 -20.61 -13.39 -22.27
N VAL A 12 -20.54 -13.67 -20.96
CA VAL A 12 -20.96 -12.74 -19.88
C VAL A 12 -19.78 -12.26 -19.02
N ILE A 13 -18.57 -12.82 -19.21
CA ILE A 13 -17.33 -12.37 -18.54
C ILE A 13 -16.42 -11.63 -19.56
N LEU A 14 -17.05 -10.98 -20.54
CA LEU A 14 -16.43 -10.03 -21.46
C LEU A 14 -17.16 -8.66 -21.47
N ILE A 15 -18.05 -8.43 -20.49
CA ILE A 15 -18.77 -7.15 -20.29
C ILE A 15 -18.45 -6.58 -18.89
N SER A 16 -17.23 -6.79 -18.41
CA SER A 16 -16.74 -6.05 -17.25
C SER A 16 -15.26 -5.80 -17.45
N ILE A 17 -14.93 -4.52 -17.66
CA ILE A 17 -13.60 -3.93 -17.92
C ILE A 17 -13.38 -3.61 -19.41
N SER A 18 -14.12 -2.62 -19.88
CA SER A 18 -13.72 -1.71 -20.96
C SER A 18 -14.44 -0.39 -20.69
N CYS A 19 -13.73 0.64 -20.25
CA CYS A 19 -14.00 2.07 -20.50
C CYS A 19 -13.08 2.91 -19.61
N PHE A 20 -11.93 3.34 -20.16
CA PHE A 20 -11.27 4.62 -19.86
C PHE A 20 -10.51 5.07 -21.13
N PHE A 21 -11.18 5.98 -21.89
CA PHE A 21 -10.80 7.04 -22.86
C PHE A 21 -9.79 6.79 -24.02
N ASN A 22 -10.05 7.22 -25.29
CA ASN A 22 -10.20 8.62 -25.76
C ASN A 22 -11.11 8.83 -27.02
N VAL A 23 -11.45 10.10 -27.24
CA VAL A 23 -12.44 10.80 -28.12
C VAL A 23 -12.31 10.61 -29.65
N VAL A 24 -13.43 10.60 -30.40
CA VAL A 24 -13.76 11.45 -31.60
C VAL A 24 -15.17 11.11 -32.19
N PHE A 25 -15.95 12.17 -32.47
CA PHE A 25 -17.23 12.33 -33.21
C PHE A 25 -18.42 11.37 -32.95
N ALA A 26 -19.56 11.98 -32.56
CA ALA A 26 -20.86 11.35 -32.41
C ALA A 26 -21.44 10.86 -33.76
N GLU A 27 -21.48 9.55 -33.96
CA GLU A 27 -22.50 8.94 -34.82
C GLU A 27 -23.80 8.86 -34.01
N THR A 28 -24.83 9.52 -34.53
CA THR A 28 -26.22 9.41 -34.06
C THR A 28 -26.69 7.95 -34.10
N ASP A 29 -27.34 7.48 -33.03
CA ASP A 29 -28.12 6.24 -33.03
C ASP A 29 -29.08 6.22 -34.24
N PRO A 30 -29.01 5.21 -35.13
CA PRO A 30 -29.86 5.10 -36.31
C PRO A 30 -31.37 4.98 -36.02
N ASN A 31 -31.75 4.81 -34.75
CA ASN A 31 -33.15 4.63 -34.35
C ASN A 31 -33.84 5.90 -33.83
N VAL A 32 -33.19 7.07 -33.81
CA VAL A 32 -33.88 8.33 -33.51
C VAL A 32 -34.35 8.96 -34.82
N ASN A 33 -35.66 8.94 -35.03
CA ASN A 33 -36.32 9.53 -36.19
C ASN A 33 -36.29 11.07 -36.06
N VAL A 34 -35.18 11.71 -36.46
CA VAL A 34 -35.08 13.18 -36.54
C VAL A 34 -35.88 13.65 -37.75
N ASP A 35 -36.98 14.37 -37.52
CA ASP A 35 -37.75 15.00 -38.59
C ASP A 35 -36.92 16.12 -39.23
N LYS A 36 -36.26 15.80 -40.35
CA LYS A 36 -35.33 16.69 -41.08
C LYS A 36 -35.99 17.98 -41.59
N ASN A 37 -37.32 18.10 -41.54
CA ASN A 37 -38.01 19.33 -41.91
C ASN A 37 -38.00 20.37 -40.76
N LEU A 38 -38.00 19.93 -39.49
CA LEU A 38 -38.04 20.82 -38.32
C LEU A 38 -36.70 21.52 -38.04
N SER A 39 -35.56 20.96 -38.45
CA SER A 39 -34.23 21.56 -38.24
C SER A 39 -33.94 22.75 -39.17
N LYS A 40 -34.77 22.98 -40.20
CA LYS A 40 -34.59 24.04 -41.19
C LYS A 40 -35.40 25.32 -40.89
N GLU A 41 -36.30 25.31 -39.91
CA GLU A 41 -37.12 26.49 -39.59
C GLU A 41 -36.34 27.52 -38.74
N LYS A 42 -36.52 28.82 -39.02
CA LYS A 42 -35.85 29.92 -38.29
C LYS A 42 -36.38 30.06 -36.86
N ILE A 43 -35.48 30.24 -35.90
CA ILE A 43 -35.82 30.40 -34.48
C ILE A 43 -36.05 31.88 -34.14
N LEU A 44 -37.04 32.13 -33.28
CA LEU A 44 -37.39 33.45 -32.72
C LEU A 44 -36.99 33.50 -31.24
N LEU A 45 -36.07 34.41 -30.91
CA LEU A 45 -35.63 34.69 -29.55
C LEU A 45 -35.99 36.12 -29.17
N GLU A 46 -36.10 36.39 -27.88
CA GLU A 46 -36.33 37.73 -27.32
C GLU A 46 -35.19 38.06 -26.35
N LEU A 47 -34.54 39.21 -26.50
CA LEU A 47 -33.57 39.73 -25.55
C LEU A 47 -34.13 41.02 -24.94
N ASP A 48 -34.37 41.03 -23.63
CA ASP A 48 -34.88 42.17 -22.86
C ASP A 48 -36.11 42.86 -23.49
N GLY A 49 -37.06 42.08 -24.03
CA GLY A 49 -38.28 42.61 -24.67
C GLY A 49 -38.19 42.88 -26.17
N LYS A 50 -37.04 42.67 -26.83
CA LYS A 50 -36.87 42.82 -28.28
C LYS A 50 -36.64 41.47 -28.97
N GLU A 51 -37.40 41.25 -30.04
CA GLU A 51 -37.26 40.08 -30.90
C GLU A 51 -35.93 40.12 -31.68
N ILE A 52 -35.15 39.04 -31.61
CA ILE A 52 -33.90 38.85 -32.35
C ILE A 52 -34.02 37.59 -33.21
N LYS A 53 -33.62 37.72 -34.48
CA LYS A 53 -33.77 36.70 -35.52
C LYS A 53 -32.43 36.10 -35.89
N GLU A 54 -32.43 34.80 -36.21
CA GLU A 54 -31.31 34.14 -36.89
C GLU A 54 -31.04 34.80 -38.26
N ASP A 55 -29.78 35.10 -38.50
CA ASP A 55 -29.27 35.60 -39.76
C ASP A 55 -29.27 34.51 -40.86
N GLU A 56 -28.67 34.81 -42.00
CA GLU A 56 -28.65 33.94 -43.19
C GLU A 56 -27.79 32.68 -42.99
N ASN A 57 -26.86 32.72 -42.04
CA ASN A 57 -25.96 31.62 -41.69
C ASN A 57 -26.46 30.79 -40.49
N GLY A 58 -27.61 31.17 -39.91
CA GLY A 58 -28.15 30.53 -38.71
C GLY A 58 -27.50 31.00 -37.41
N GLU A 59 -26.78 32.12 -37.44
CA GLU A 59 -26.20 32.76 -36.24
C GLU A 59 -27.11 33.89 -35.74
N ILE A 60 -27.04 34.20 -34.45
CA ILE A 60 -27.72 35.34 -33.84
C ILE A 60 -26.66 36.34 -33.37
N ILE A 61 -26.59 37.49 -34.03
CA ILE A 61 -25.63 38.54 -33.71
C ILE A 61 -26.27 39.54 -32.75
N VAL A 62 -25.63 39.74 -31.59
CA VAL A 62 -26.07 40.69 -30.56
C VAL A 62 -24.98 41.74 -30.37
N ASN A 63 -25.31 43.03 -30.53
CA ASN A 63 -24.33 44.09 -30.28
C ASN A 63 -24.27 44.40 -28.78
N PHE A 64 -23.06 44.55 -28.24
CA PHE A 64 -22.84 44.81 -26.82
C PHE A 64 -23.62 46.03 -26.31
N LYS A 65 -23.79 47.07 -27.13
CA LYS A 65 -24.55 48.28 -26.77
C LYS A 65 -26.04 48.05 -26.54
N ASP A 66 -26.59 46.93 -27.01
CA ASP A 66 -28.01 46.61 -26.94
C ASP A 66 -28.39 45.79 -25.68
N ILE A 67 -27.40 45.35 -24.88
CA ILE A 67 -27.60 44.65 -23.60
C ILE A 67 -27.67 45.69 -22.46
N LYS A 68 -28.83 45.86 -21.84
CA LYS A 68 -29.03 46.86 -20.78
C LYS A 68 -28.25 46.50 -19.51
N ASP A 69 -27.58 47.49 -18.90
CA ASP A 69 -26.87 47.37 -17.60
C ASP A 69 -25.82 46.24 -17.50
N GLY A 70 -25.38 45.69 -18.64
CA GLY A 70 -24.41 44.59 -18.69
C GLY A 70 -24.98 43.20 -18.40
N ASN A 71 -26.30 43.08 -18.19
CA ASN A 71 -26.99 41.81 -17.95
C ASN A 71 -28.24 41.71 -18.83
N GLY A 72 -28.30 40.75 -19.75
CA GLY A 72 -29.46 40.56 -20.64
C GLY A 72 -30.01 39.14 -20.56
N VAL A 73 -31.33 38.98 -20.65
CA VAL A 73 -31.98 37.65 -20.65
C VAL A 73 -32.53 37.35 -22.04
N LEU A 74 -32.01 36.29 -22.65
CA LEU A 74 -32.37 35.83 -23.98
C LEU A 74 -33.34 34.64 -23.87
N LYS A 75 -34.62 34.86 -24.19
CA LYS A 75 -35.72 33.91 -24.04
C LYS A 75 -36.16 33.34 -25.38
N TYR A 76 -36.47 32.05 -25.42
CA TYR A 76 -37.11 31.45 -26.59
C TYR A 76 -38.60 31.74 -26.60
N ILE A 77 -39.09 32.44 -27.64
CA ILE A 77 -40.50 32.86 -27.72
C ILE A 77 -41.35 32.02 -28.68
N GLY A 78 -40.75 31.05 -29.39
CA GLY A 78 -41.49 29.98 -30.06
C GLY A 78 -41.54 30.01 -31.59
N ASN A 79 -41.95 28.87 -32.15
CA ASN A 79 -42.51 28.69 -33.50
C ASN A 79 -43.81 27.87 -33.38
N LYS A 80 -44.87 28.21 -34.13
CA LYS A 80 -46.23 27.63 -34.00
C LYS A 80 -46.31 26.10 -34.18
N ASN A 81 -45.33 25.50 -34.87
CA ASN A 81 -45.37 24.07 -35.22
C ASN A 81 -44.42 23.20 -34.39
N ILE A 82 -43.66 23.78 -33.45
CA ILE A 82 -42.62 23.04 -32.72
C ILE A 82 -42.86 23.22 -31.21
N ALA A 83 -43.15 22.11 -30.53
CA ALA A 83 -43.50 22.11 -29.11
C ALA A 83 -42.33 22.67 -28.26
N LYS A 84 -42.67 23.49 -27.24
CA LYS A 84 -41.74 24.25 -26.36
C LYS A 84 -40.67 23.45 -25.60
N GLY A 85 -40.53 22.14 -25.82
CA GLY A 85 -39.62 21.24 -25.10
C GLY A 85 -38.61 20.47 -25.95
N LYS A 86 -38.33 20.87 -27.20
CA LYS A 86 -37.41 20.14 -28.10
C LYS A 86 -36.22 20.94 -28.66
N TYR A 87 -35.83 22.05 -28.01
CA TYR A 87 -34.71 22.89 -28.43
C TYR A 87 -33.64 23.04 -27.34
N GLY A 88 -32.38 23.15 -27.75
CA GLY A 88 -31.26 23.51 -26.88
C GLY A 88 -30.54 24.73 -27.47
N ILE A 89 -30.32 25.76 -26.65
CA ILE A 89 -29.58 26.98 -27.03
C ILE A 89 -28.14 26.83 -26.53
N TRP A 90 -27.16 27.11 -27.40
CA TRP A 90 -25.74 27.03 -27.06
C TRP A 90 -25.05 28.35 -27.42
N ALA A 91 -24.58 29.10 -26.43
CA ALA A 91 -23.98 30.42 -26.64
C ALA A 91 -22.45 30.33 -26.68
N GLU A 92 -21.83 30.86 -27.73
CA GLU A 92 -20.37 30.93 -27.88
C GLU A 92 -19.95 32.42 -27.77
N THR A 93 -19.46 32.84 -26.61
CA THR A 93 -19.11 34.26 -26.39
C THR A 93 -17.72 34.57 -26.93
N GLY A 94 -17.64 35.27 -28.07
CA GLY A 94 -16.38 35.78 -28.66
C GLY A 94 -15.80 37.03 -27.97
N VAL A 95 -16.19 37.30 -26.71
CA VAL A 95 -15.75 38.46 -25.93
C VAL A 95 -15.34 37.96 -24.55
N SER A 96 -14.07 38.07 -24.17
CA SER A 96 -13.49 37.45 -22.94
C SER A 96 -14.09 37.97 -21.62
N ASN A 97 -14.93 39.01 -21.69
CA ASN A 97 -15.53 39.69 -20.56
C ASN A 97 -17.01 39.30 -20.30
N PHE A 98 -17.49 38.15 -20.77
CA PHE A 98 -18.88 37.70 -20.54
C PHE A 98 -18.99 36.21 -20.21
N GLU A 99 -20.04 35.85 -19.47
CA GLU A 99 -20.43 34.47 -19.17
C GLU A 99 -21.93 34.28 -19.49
N ALA A 100 -22.31 33.10 -20.00
CA ALA A 100 -23.70 32.75 -20.29
C ALA A 100 -24.19 31.70 -19.29
N ILE A 101 -25.29 31.98 -18.58
CA ILE A 101 -25.86 31.10 -17.55
C ILE A 101 -27.24 30.60 -18.02
N LEU A 102 -27.42 29.28 -18.06
CA LEU A 102 -28.71 28.64 -18.38
C LEU A 102 -29.66 28.70 -17.17
N LEU A 103 -30.94 29.05 -17.38
CA LEU A 103 -31.99 28.94 -16.36
C LEU A 103 -32.96 27.80 -16.70
N GLU A 104 -33.11 26.83 -15.78
CA GLU A 104 -34.22 25.89 -15.77
C GLU A 104 -35.40 26.51 -14.99
N GLU A 105 -36.59 26.59 -15.60
CA GLU A 105 -37.85 26.85 -14.87
C GLU A 105 -38.55 25.50 -14.62
N TYR A 106 -38.79 25.17 -13.34
CA TYR A 106 -39.71 24.11 -12.94
C TYR A 106 -41.08 24.71 -12.67
N GLU A 107 -42.12 24.28 -13.40
CA GLU A 107 -43.52 24.52 -13.02
C GLU A 107 -44.07 23.33 -12.21
N ASP A 108 -44.88 23.67 -11.21
CA ASP A 108 -45.43 22.83 -10.14
C ASP A 108 -46.70 22.04 -10.56
N TYR A 109 -46.76 20.75 -10.19
CA TYR A 109 -47.92 19.79 -10.15
C TYR A 109 -48.64 19.45 -11.49
N ASP A 110 -49.16 18.23 -11.75
CA ASP A 110 -50.02 17.34 -10.96
C ASP A 110 -49.96 15.86 -11.42
N GLU A 111 -50.64 14.99 -10.67
CA GLU A 111 -50.72 13.52 -10.73
C GLU A 111 -51.03 12.84 -12.10
N ASP A 112 -50.55 11.60 -12.21
CA ASP A 112 -50.90 10.52 -13.15
C ASP A 112 -50.29 10.46 -14.56
N GLU A 113 -49.90 9.23 -14.89
CA GLU A 113 -49.46 8.63 -16.16
C GLU A 113 -47.98 8.71 -16.60
N ASP A 114 -47.52 7.52 -16.96
CA ASP A 114 -46.24 7.06 -17.47
C ASP A 114 -45.87 7.81 -18.78
N THR A 115 -45.00 8.83 -18.73
CA THR A 115 -44.34 9.40 -19.93
C THR A 115 -42.92 9.92 -19.68
N ASP A 116 -42.06 9.74 -20.68
CA ASP A 116 -40.65 10.13 -20.80
C ASP A 116 -40.23 11.47 -20.17
N LYS A 117 -39.13 11.48 -19.41
CA LYS A 117 -38.46 12.69 -18.93
C LYS A 117 -37.76 13.45 -20.07
N ASN A 118 -38.45 14.40 -20.69
CA ASN A 118 -37.86 15.47 -21.50
C ASN A 118 -37.70 16.75 -20.67
N THR A 119 -36.47 17.09 -20.26
CA THR A 119 -36.11 18.38 -19.66
C THR A 119 -36.29 19.51 -20.70
N ARG A 120 -36.91 20.64 -20.32
CA ARG A 120 -37.25 21.77 -21.21
C ARG A 120 -36.35 22.97 -20.88
N CYS A 121 -35.53 23.44 -21.82
CA CYS A 121 -34.71 24.65 -21.67
C CYS A 121 -35.34 25.81 -22.46
N THR A 122 -35.65 26.94 -21.82
CA THR A 122 -36.39 28.05 -22.47
C THR A 122 -35.74 29.43 -22.39
N SER A 123 -34.67 29.63 -21.60
CA SER A 123 -34.01 30.95 -21.44
C SER A 123 -32.49 30.86 -21.12
N VAL A 124 -31.70 31.86 -21.55
CA VAL A 124 -30.26 32.03 -21.29
C VAL A 124 -29.97 33.45 -20.78
N ILE A 125 -29.20 33.62 -19.70
CA ILE A 125 -28.75 34.93 -19.19
C ILE A 125 -27.33 35.23 -19.72
N LEU A 126 -27.09 36.44 -20.19
CA LEU A 126 -25.78 36.98 -20.57
C LEU A 126 -25.30 37.99 -19.52
N HIS A 127 -24.13 37.79 -18.90
CA HIS A 127 -23.61 38.61 -17.78
C HIS A 127 -22.21 39.20 -18.03
N LYS A 128 -22.01 40.51 -17.77
CA LYS A 128 -20.73 41.24 -17.96
C LYS A 128 -19.75 41.01 -16.81
N LYS A 129 -18.53 40.52 -17.11
CA LYS A 129 -17.42 40.48 -16.14
C LYS A 129 -16.93 41.90 -15.83
N VAL A 130 -17.03 42.30 -14.57
CA VAL A 130 -16.39 43.49 -14.02
C VAL A 130 -15.01 43.06 -13.50
N TRP A 131 -13.94 43.61 -14.09
CA TRP A 131 -12.57 43.37 -13.66
C TRP A 131 -12.29 44.18 -12.39
N ASP A 132 -12.57 43.58 -11.24
CA ASP A 132 -11.91 43.84 -9.95
C ASP A 132 -12.41 42.82 -8.91
N THR A 133 -12.15 41.54 -9.17
CA THR A 133 -12.26 40.43 -8.20
C THR A 133 -11.65 39.19 -8.84
N GLU A 134 -10.57 38.63 -8.27
CA GLU A 134 -10.09 37.29 -8.60
C GLU A 134 -11.14 36.25 -8.15
N ILE A 135 -12.05 35.93 -9.05
CA ILE A 135 -12.75 34.64 -9.07
C ILE A 135 -12.03 33.79 -10.12
N VAL A 136 -11.31 32.76 -9.67
CA VAL A 136 -10.93 31.62 -10.52
C VAL A 136 -11.90 30.49 -10.18
N TYR A 137 -13.06 30.51 -10.83
CA TYR A 137 -13.70 29.27 -11.26
C TYR A 137 -13.47 29.21 -12.77
N GLY A 138 -12.48 28.42 -13.16
CA GLY A 138 -12.31 27.97 -14.53
C GLY A 138 -12.63 26.49 -14.55
N ILE A 139 -13.89 26.17 -14.84
CA ILE A 139 -14.27 24.86 -15.39
C ILE A 139 -13.54 24.76 -16.73
N SER A 140 -12.69 23.74 -16.89
CA SER A 140 -12.03 23.49 -18.17
C SER A 140 -13.06 22.99 -19.19
N ASP A 141 -12.78 23.19 -20.49
CA ASP A 141 -13.60 22.64 -21.59
C ASP A 141 -13.83 21.10 -21.47
N ASP A 142 -13.02 20.40 -20.67
CA ASP A 142 -13.17 18.97 -20.37
C ASP A 142 -14.42 18.65 -19.51
N GLU A 143 -14.94 19.59 -18.71
CA GLU A 143 -16.16 19.40 -17.89
C GLU A 143 -17.47 19.71 -18.66
N PHE A 144 -17.40 20.25 -19.87
CA PHE A 144 -18.59 20.45 -20.73
C PHE A 144 -18.96 19.18 -21.53
N ALA A 145 -18.05 18.21 -21.65
CA ALA A 145 -18.29 16.97 -22.39
C ALA A 145 -19.05 15.88 -21.62
N GLU A 146 -19.20 16.01 -20.29
CA GLU A 146 -19.92 15.03 -19.45
C GLU A 146 -21.34 15.46 -19.02
N TYR A 147 -21.80 16.65 -19.40
CA TYR A 147 -23.23 16.95 -19.37
C TYR A 147 -23.91 16.39 -20.61
N VAL A 148 -24.56 15.24 -20.42
CA VAL A 148 -25.50 14.57 -21.33
C VAL A 148 -26.16 15.55 -22.30
N GLU A 149 -25.83 15.47 -23.60
CA GLU A 149 -26.71 16.02 -24.63
C GLU A 149 -28.11 15.43 -24.40
N PRO A 150 -29.17 16.25 -24.19
CA PRO A 150 -30.52 15.73 -24.11
C PRO A 150 -30.79 14.92 -25.39
N LYS A 151 -31.24 13.67 -25.26
CA LYS A 151 -31.48 12.73 -26.38
C LYS A 151 -32.42 13.25 -27.49
N ASN A 152 -32.98 14.46 -27.36
CA ASN A 152 -34.00 15.06 -28.23
C ASN A 152 -33.75 16.54 -28.61
N VAL A 153 -32.50 17.03 -28.71
CA VAL A 153 -32.22 18.39 -29.24
C VAL A 153 -32.40 18.43 -30.76
N ILE A 154 -33.41 19.17 -31.26
CA ILE A 154 -33.74 19.23 -32.70
C ILE A 154 -32.88 20.26 -33.48
N LYS A 155 -32.42 21.36 -32.84
CA LYS A 155 -31.61 22.42 -33.49
C LYS A 155 -30.74 23.15 -32.46
N LYS A 156 -29.45 23.38 -32.81
CA LYS A 156 -28.48 24.18 -32.05
C LYS A 156 -28.40 25.58 -32.67
N VAL A 157 -28.40 26.64 -31.85
CA VAL A 157 -28.32 28.05 -32.31
C VAL A 157 -27.09 28.72 -31.74
N LYS A 158 -26.25 29.31 -32.59
CA LYS A 158 -25.01 30.00 -32.21
C LYS A 158 -25.26 31.49 -32.02
N ILE A 159 -24.92 32.02 -30.85
CA ILE A 159 -25.08 33.45 -30.51
C ILE A 159 -23.69 34.11 -30.50
N LYS A 160 -23.49 35.18 -31.28
CA LYS A 160 -22.23 35.93 -31.37
C LYS A 160 -22.42 37.36 -30.87
N ILE A 161 -21.74 37.69 -29.78
CA ILE A 161 -21.73 39.06 -29.23
C ILE A 161 -20.61 39.86 -29.90
N VAL A 162 -20.93 41.02 -30.46
CA VAL A 162 -19.99 41.89 -31.17
C VAL A 162 -19.95 43.30 -30.55
N THR A 163 -18.79 43.96 -30.62
CA THR A 163 -18.63 45.36 -30.22
C THR A 163 -18.06 46.18 -31.37
N ASP A 164 -18.57 47.39 -31.54
CA ASP A 164 -18.12 48.34 -32.58
C ASP A 164 -16.93 49.19 -32.06
N ASP A 165 -16.45 48.93 -30.85
CA ASP A 165 -15.40 49.70 -30.18
C ASP A 165 -14.00 49.35 -30.73
N PRO A 166 -13.32 50.27 -31.45
CA PRO A 166 -12.01 50.01 -32.04
C PRO A 166 -10.87 49.91 -31.02
N SER A 167 -11.11 50.21 -29.73
CA SER A 167 -10.14 50.01 -28.64
C SER A 167 -10.15 48.60 -28.06
N TYR A 168 -11.14 47.77 -28.43
CA TYR A 168 -11.22 46.38 -27.98
C TYR A 168 -10.32 45.45 -28.82
N VAL A 169 -9.40 44.76 -28.15
CA VAL A 169 -8.53 43.74 -28.75
C VAL A 169 -8.97 42.37 -28.24
N ASP A 170 -9.41 41.51 -29.16
CA ASP A 170 -9.79 40.14 -28.84
C ASP A 170 -8.55 39.29 -28.55
N VAL A 171 -8.42 38.88 -27.29
CA VAL A 171 -7.30 38.06 -26.79
C VAL A 171 -7.68 36.60 -26.55
N SER A 172 -8.95 36.24 -26.74
CA SER A 172 -9.50 34.93 -26.39
C SER A 172 -8.78 33.78 -27.12
N GLY A 173 -8.40 34.00 -28.37
CA GLY A 173 -7.61 33.05 -29.14
C GLY A 173 -6.22 32.77 -28.54
N LEU A 174 -5.57 33.79 -27.97
CA LEU A 174 -4.26 33.63 -27.32
C LEU A 174 -4.39 32.97 -25.94
N GLU A 175 -5.41 33.35 -25.16
CA GLU A 175 -5.72 32.74 -23.86
C GLU A 175 -6.02 31.25 -23.99
N LYS A 176 -6.80 30.84 -25.00
CA LYS A 176 -7.10 29.43 -25.28
C LYS A 176 -5.84 28.62 -25.59
N LEU A 177 -4.97 29.16 -26.44
CA LEU A 177 -3.69 28.51 -26.78
C LEU A 177 -2.73 28.42 -25.59
N ILE A 178 -2.73 29.40 -24.67
CA ILE A 178 -1.95 29.34 -23.42
C ILE A 178 -2.45 28.20 -22.53
N ILE A 179 -3.77 28.05 -22.37
CA ILE A 179 -4.38 26.99 -21.56
C ILE A 179 -4.03 25.62 -22.16
N GLU A 180 -4.24 25.44 -23.45
CA GLU A 180 -3.96 24.20 -24.17
C GLU A 180 -2.45 23.86 -24.14
N GLY A 181 -1.58 24.86 -24.31
CA GLY A 181 -0.15 24.69 -24.16
C GLY A 181 0.29 24.33 -22.72
N LYS A 182 -0.33 24.91 -21.68
CA LYS A 182 -0.04 24.59 -20.28
C LYS A 182 -0.41 23.14 -19.92
N LYS A 183 -1.42 22.57 -20.57
CA LYS A 183 -1.75 21.13 -20.45
C LYS A 183 -0.53 20.27 -20.77
N TYR A 184 0.15 20.55 -21.88
CA TYR A 184 1.37 19.82 -22.27
C TYR A 184 2.56 20.08 -21.34
N LEU A 185 2.65 21.25 -20.68
CA LEU A 185 3.67 21.51 -19.65
C LEU A 185 3.45 20.67 -18.38
N ASN A 186 2.20 20.45 -17.98
CA ASN A 186 1.88 19.56 -16.85
C ASN A 186 2.19 18.09 -17.20
N GLU A 187 2.06 17.75 -18.48
CA GLU A 187 2.38 16.46 -19.08
C GLU A 187 3.82 16.38 -19.60
N ARG A 188 4.73 17.28 -19.18
CA ARG A 188 6.09 17.43 -19.71
C ARG A 188 6.93 16.15 -19.77
N GLN A 189 6.59 15.14 -18.99
CA GLN A 189 7.26 13.84 -19.01
C GLN A 189 7.02 13.06 -20.32
N TYR A 190 5.95 13.34 -21.06
CA TYR A 190 5.54 12.65 -22.29
C TYR A 190 5.99 13.35 -23.59
N TYR A 191 6.62 14.52 -23.52
CA TYR A 191 7.01 15.33 -24.69
C TYR A 191 8.51 15.68 -24.69
N LYS A 192 9.10 15.92 -25.87
CA LYS A 192 10.55 16.21 -25.98
C LYS A 192 10.94 17.43 -25.14
N GLU A 193 12.09 17.36 -24.48
CA GLU A 193 12.54 18.45 -23.59
C GLU A 193 12.70 19.79 -24.32
N GLU A 194 13.17 19.75 -25.57
CA GLU A 194 13.31 20.92 -26.44
C GLU A 194 11.94 21.54 -26.79
N TYR A 195 10.93 20.69 -27.03
CA TYR A 195 9.56 21.12 -27.26
C TYR A 195 8.95 21.75 -26.00
N ILE A 196 9.09 21.10 -24.83
CA ILE A 196 8.57 21.63 -23.56
C ILE A 196 9.23 22.96 -23.22
N LYS A 197 10.54 23.11 -23.44
CA LYS A 197 11.24 24.37 -23.24
C LYS A 197 10.71 25.45 -24.18
N LYS A 198 10.59 25.15 -25.49
CA LYS A 198 10.06 26.07 -26.50
C LYS A 198 8.62 26.49 -26.18
N LEU A 199 7.77 25.55 -25.77
CA LEU A 199 6.39 25.80 -25.38
C LEU A 199 6.33 26.65 -24.09
N GLN A 200 7.14 26.33 -23.08
CA GLN A 200 7.18 27.08 -21.83
C GLN A 200 7.63 28.53 -22.04
N ASP A 201 8.67 28.73 -22.84
CA ASP A 201 9.19 30.07 -23.17
C ASP A 201 8.14 30.88 -23.97
N THR A 202 7.50 30.26 -24.96
CA THR A 202 6.47 30.94 -25.79
C THR A 202 5.20 31.25 -25.00
N ILE A 203 4.76 30.37 -24.10
CA ILE A 203 3.63 30.63 -23.19
C ILE A 203 3.96 31.79 -22.27
N LYS A 204 5.16 31.82 -21.68
CA LYS A 204 5.59 32.90 -20.80
C LYS A 204 5.63 34.26 -21.52
N GLU A 205 6.08 34.28 -22.78
CA GLU A 205 6.01 35.48 -23.63
C GLU A 205 4.57 35.91 -23.92
N SER A 206 3.68 34.95 -24.17
CA SER A 206 2.26 35.19 -24.43
C SER A 206 1.52 35.73 -23.20
N GLU A 207 1.79 35.17 -22.01
CA GLU A 207 1.25 35.64 -20.73
C GLU A 207 1.79 37.04 -20.37
N SER A 208 3.06 37.30 -20.65
CA SER A 208 3.67 38.63 -20.48
C SER A 208 3.02 39.68 -21.38
N LEU A 209 2.65 39.30 -22.61
CA LEU A 209 1.91 40.18 -23.53
C LEU A 209 0.51 40.51 -23.00
N LEU A 210 -0.21 39.53 -22.43
CA LEU A 210 -1.52 39.72 -21.81
C LEU A 210 -1.47 40.53 -20.51
N GLY A 211 -0.32 40.56 -19.82
CA GLY A 211 -0.12 41.31 -18.57
C GLY A 211 0.19 42.80 -18.72
N LYS A 212 0.39 43.31 -19.96
CA LYS A 212 0.55 44.76 -20.21
C LYS A 212 -0.81 45.45 -20.07
N GLU A 213 -0.89 46.60 -19.39
CA GLU A 213 -2.15 47.35 -19.25
C GLU A 213 -2.85 47.52 -20.61
N ASN A 214 -4.13 47.10 -20.69
CA ASN A 214 -4.98 46.99 -21.89
C ASN A 214 -5.07 48.23 -22.81
N LYS A 215 -4.41 49.35 -22.48
CA LYS A 215 -4.41 50.58 -23.29
C LYS A 215 -3.31 50.65 -24.35
N ASN A 216 -2.35 49.72 -24.37
CA ASN A 216 -1.18 49.77 -25.28
C ASN A 216 -0.93 48.49 -26.09
N ILE A 217 -1.81 47.48 -26.05
CA ILE A 217 -1.63 46.24 -26.83
C ILE A 217 -2.27 46.45 -28.21
N GLY A 218 -1.47 46.42 -29.27
CA GLY A 218 -1.98 46.49 -30.64
C GLY A 218 -2.56 45.15 -31.10
N LYS A 219 -3.67 45.16 -31.87
CA LYS A 219 -4.27 43.98 -32.50
C LYS A 219 -3.26 43.14 -33.31
N GLU A 220 -2.28 43.80 -33.94
CA GLU A 220 -1.20 43.13 -34.67
C GLU A 220 -0.26 42.32 -33.77
N GLU A 221 -0.03 42.76 -32.53
CA GLU A 221 0.91 42.10 -31.60
C GLU A 221 0.29 40.82 -31.01
N ILE A 222 -1.02 40.84 -30.69
CA ILE A 222 -1.78 39.64 -30.29
C ILE A 222 -1.86 38.63 -31.43
N ASN A 223 -2.22 39.06 -32.65
CA ASN A 223 -2.29 38.16 -33.80
C ASN A 223 -0.93 37.53 -34.13
N LYS A 224 0.16 38.30 -33.98
CA LYS A 224 1.52 37.79 -34.14
C LYS A 224 1.84 36.72 -33.11
N GLN A 225 1.48 36.93 -31.85
CA GLN A 225 1.75 35.96 -30.78
C GLN A 225 0.91 34.68 -30.91
N ILE A 226 -0.35 34.82 -31.33
CA ILE A 226 -1.20 33.67 -31.70
C ILE A 226 -0.50 32.86 -32.79
N GLY A 227 -0.04 33.51 -33.87
CA GLY A 227 0.68 32.83 -34.96
C GLY A 227 1.97 32.12 -34.54
N ILE A 228 2.62 32.53 -33.44
CA ILE A 228 3.80 31.86 -32.88
C ILE A 228 3.40 30.65 -32.02
N LEU A 229 2.37 30.80 -31.17
CA LEU A 229 1.97 29.77 -30.22
C LEU A 229 1.14 28.65 -30.88
N THR A 230 0.28 28.98 -31.85
CA THR A 230 -0.58 28.03 -32.58
C THR A 230 0.17 26.79 -33.09
N PRO A 231 1.22 26.90 -33.92
CA PRO A 231 1.89 25.70 -34.46
C PRO A 231 2.63 24.89 -33.40
N ILE A 232 2.96 25.47 -32.25
CA ILE A 232 3.59 24.75 -31.14
C ILE A 232 2.53 23.94 -30.38
N VAL A 233 1.36 24.53 -30.14
CA VAL A 233 0.25 23.88 -29.41
C VAL A 233 -0.45 22.83 -30.27
N GLU A 234 -0.69 23.11 -31.56
CA GLU A 234 -1.40 22.20 -32.47
C GLU A 234 -0.58 20.96 -32.88
N ASN A 235 0.75 21.03 -32.77
CA ASN A 235 1.63 19.93 -33.18
C ASN A 235 2.63 19.57 -32.08
N PRO A 236 2.17 18.92 -30.99
CA PRO A 236 3.00 18.69 -29.82
C PRO A 236 3.98 17.54 -30.07
N GLU A 237 5.28 17.78 -29.87
CA GLU A 237 6.31 16.77 -30.12
C GLU A 237 6.42 15.78 -28.95
N LYS A 238 5.65 14.69 -29.02
CA LYS A 238 5.70 13.59 -28.05
C LYS A 238 7.10 12.96 -28.01
N LYS A 239 7.47 12.43 -26.85
CA LYS A 239 8.60 11.50 -26.73
C LYS A 239 8.20 10.22 -27.45
N GLU A 240 8.94 9.88 -28.49
CA GLU A 240 8.84 8.56 -29.09
C GLU A 240 9.38 7.53 -28.09
N PHE A 241 8.52 6.62 -27.64
CA PHE A 241 8.97 5.42 -26.94
C PHE A 241 9.62 4.51 -27.95
N ASN A 242 10.77 3.95 -27.58
CA ASN A 242 11.48 3.00 -28.40
C ASN A 242 10.69 1.68 -28.40
N LYS A 243 9.79 1.53 -29.36
CA LYS A 243 9.05 0.29 -29.63
C LYS A 243 9.84 -0.68 -30.52
N THR A 244 11.06 -0.33 -30.95
CA THR A 244 11.79 -1.11 -31.95
C THR A 244 11.96 -2.57 -31.56
N GLU A 245 12.25 -2.87 -30.29
CA GLU A 245 12.39 -4.26 -29.83
C GLU A 245 11.01 -4.94 -29.66
N LEU A 246 10.00 -4.22 -29.14
CA LEU A 246 8.62 -4.71 -29.07
C LEU A 246 8.09 -5.07 -30.46
N ASP A 247 8.19 -4.16 -31.42
CA ASP A 247 7.76 -4.34 -32.82
C ASP A 247 8.52 -5.45 -33.52
N LYS A 248 9.84 -5.54 -33.27
CA LYS A 248 10.68 -6.61 -33.83
C LYS A 248 10.27 -7.98 -33.30
N ILE A 249 10.03 -8.11 -31.99
CA ILE A 249 9.59 -9.38 -31.39
C ILE A 249 8.14 -9.69 -31.76
N LEU A 250 7.27 -8.68 -31.79
CA LEU A 250 5.86 -8.80 -32.19
C LEU A 250 5.74 -9.25 -33.64
N LYS A 251 6.46 -8.61 -34.56
CA LYS A 251 6.55 -9.03 -35.96
C LYS A 251 7.10 -10.44 -36.08
N LYS A 252 8.17 -10.77 -35.33
CA LYS A 252 8.71 -12.13 -35.29
C LYS A 252 7.66 -13.13 -34.83
N ALA A 253 6.98 -12.86 -33.71
CA ALA A 253 5.95 -13.72 -33.12
C ALA A 253 4.75 -13.92 -34.06
N GLN A 254 4.31 -12.87 -34.74
CA GLN A 254 3.21 -12.92 -35.73
C GLN A 254 3.58 -13.70 -37.01
N THR A 255 4.85 -13.72 -37.38
CA THR A 255 5.33 -14.52 -38.53
C THR A 255 5.54 -16.00 -38.21
N LEU A 256 5.41 -16.40 -36.94
CA LEU A 256 5.58 -17.79 -36.54
C LEU A 256 4.44 -18.65 -37.05
N ASN A 257 4.76 -19.72 -37.78
CA ASN A 257 3.77 -20.68 -38.21
C ASN A 257 3.35 -21.58 -37.05
N LYS A 258 2.11 -21.45 -36.59
CA LYS A 258 1.54 -22.23 -35.47
C LYS A 258 1.66 -23.75 -35.63
N GLU A 259 1.72 -24.26 -36.86
CA GLU A 259 1.88 -25.69 -37.13
C GLU A 259 3.29 -26.22 -36.80
N ASN A 260 4.26 -25.33 -36.61
CA ASN A 260 5.63 -25.67 -36.25
C ASN A 260 5.87 -25.74 -34.74
N TYR A 261 4.85 -25.52 -33.91
CA TYR A 261 5.00 -25.50 -32.46
C TYR A 261 3.96 -26.39 -31.77
N THR A 262 4.25 -26.81 -30.53
CA THR A 262 3.23 -27.50 -29.72
C THR A 262 2.06 -26.56 -29.40
N LYS A 263 0.86 -27.13 -29.31
CA LYS A 263 -0.37 -26.36 -29.09
C LYS A 263 -0.30 -25.52 -27.82
N GLY A 264 0.12 -26.13 -26.71
CA GLY A 264 0.20 -25.46 -25.41
C GLY A 264 1.30 -24.40 -25.30
N SER A 265 2.40 -24.52 -26.07
CA SER A 265 3.42 -23.46 -26.09
C SER A 265 3.00 -22.26 -26.96
N TYR A 266 2.28 -22.51 -28.05
CA TYR A 266 1.86 -21.45 -28.98
C TYR A 266 0.66 -20.62 -28.48
N GLU A 267 -0.29 -21.25 -27.76
CA GLU A 267 -1.44 -20.55 -27.15
C GLU A 267 -1.02 -19.39 -26.23
N LYS A 268 0.14 -19.51 -25.56
CA LYS A 268 0.70 -18.43 -24.74
C LYS A 268 1.20 -17.23 -25.55
N VAL A 269 1.73 -17.48 -26.74
CA VAL A 269 2.22 -16.44 -27.66
C VAL A 269 1.04 -15.72 -28.30
N GLU A 270 -0.01 -16.44 -28.70
CA GLU A 270 -1.27 -15.84 -29.21
C GLU A 270 -1.88 -14.88 -28.18
N PHE A 271 -1.98 -15.31 -26.91
CA PHE A 271 -2.48 -14.46 -25.83
C PHE A 271 -1.67 -13.16 -25.67
N TYR A 272 -0.33 -13.24 -25.71
CA TYR A 272 0.53 -12.05 -25.56
C TYR A 272 0.47 -11.12 -26.77
N ILE A 273 0.35 -11.66 -27.99
CA ILE A 273 0.16 -10.85 -29.21
C ILE A 273 -1.13 -10.04 -29.12
N ASP A 274 -2.22 -10.66 -28.68
CA ASP A 274 -3.53 -10.00 -28.55
C ASP A 274 -3.52 -8.93 -27.45
N TYR A 275 -2.86 -9.22 -26.32
CA TYR A 275 -2.64 -8.26 -25.24
C TYR A 275 -1.85 -7.02 -25.72
N ILE A 276 -0.73 -7.22 -26.41
CA ILE A 276 0.11 -6.11 -26.91
C ILE A 276 -0.65 -5.24 -27.93
N LYS A 277 -1.42 -5.84 -28.84
CA LYS A 277 -2.26 -5.09 -29.78
C LYS A 277 -3.31 -4.23 -29.07
N SER A 278 -3.84 -4.68 -27.94
CA SER A 278 -4.85 -3.93 -27.18
C SER A 278 -4.30 -2.75 -26.36
N GLU A 279 -2.98 -2.75 -26.13
CA GLU A 279 -2.25 -1.77 -25.31
C GLU A 279 -1.29 -0.87 -26.12
N ASP A 280 -1.07 -1.13 -27.42
CA ASP A 280 -0.03 -0.49 -28.24
C ASP A 280 -0.13 1.06 -28.26
N ASP A 281 -1.34 1.60 -28.32
CA ASP A 281 -1.59 3.05 -28.32
C ASP A 281 -1.74 3.64 -26.90
N LYS A 282 -1.70 2.80 -25.85
CA LYS A 282 -1.99 3.17 -24.46
C LYS A 282 -0.77 3.17 -23.54
N PHE A 283 0.41 2.78 -24.04
CA PHE A 283 1.64 2.79 -23.25
C PHE A 283 1.92 4.18 -22.66
N GLN A 284 1.99 4.24 -21.34
CA GLN A 284 2.19 5.48 -20.60
C GLN A 284 3.68 5.78 -20.40
N ASN A 285 4.55 4.77 -20.52
CA ASN A 285 5.99 4.94 -20.33
C ASN A 285 6.78 3.81 -21.03
N GLN A 286 8.09 4.03 -21.20
CA GLN A 286 8.98 3.04 -21.81
C GLN A 286 9.04 1.74 -21.02
N LEU A 287 8.88 1.77 -19.69
CA LEU A 287 8.93 0.57 -18.86
C LEU A 287 7.77 -0.39 -19.20
N GLU A 288 6.59 0.11 -19.54
CA GLU A 288 5.47 -0.72 -19.99
C GLU A 288 5.74 -1.35 -21.37
N VAL A 289 6.31 -0.57 -22.31
CA VAL A 289 6.77 -1.09 -23.62
C VAL A 289 7.80 -2.19 -23.42
N ASP A 290 8.76 -1.98 -22.52
CA ASP A 290 9.85 -2.92 -22.21
C ASP A 290 9.34 -4.18 -21.50
N ILE A 291 8.39 -4.04 -20.56
CA ILE A 291 7.73 -5.16 -19.88
C ILE A 291 6.95 -6.01 -20.89
N CYS A 292 6.21 -5.38 -21.81
CA CYS A 292 5.50 -6.07 -22.87
C CYS A 292 6.47 -6.77 -23.84
N ALA A 293 7.56 -6.11 -24.22
CA ALA A 293 8.59 -6.66 -25.09
C ALA A 293 9.24 -7.89 -24.44
N GLU A 294 9.63 -7.80 -23.17
CA GLU A 294 10.27 -8.88 -22.41
C GLU A 294 9.29 -10.02 -22.12
N GLY A 295 8.04 -9.70 -21.80
CA GLY A 295 6.96 -10.67 -21.63
C GLY A 295 6.74 -11.51 -22.89
N LEU A 296 6.64 -10.85 -24.05
CA LEU A 296 6.52 -11.53 -25.35
C LEU A 296 7.81 -12.29 -25.71
N LYS A 297 9.00 -11.72 -25.45
CA LYS A 297 10.30 -12.36 -25.67
C LYS A 297 10.39 -13.69 -24.92
N LYS A 298 9.94 -13.69 -23.66
CA LYS A 298 9.95 -14.87 -22.80
C LYS A 298 9.01 -15.95 -23.30
N VAL A 299 7.76 -15.63 -23.63
CA VAL A 299 6.83 -16.66 -24.14
C VAL A 299 7.24 -17.20 -25.51
N VAL A 300 7.84 -16.37 -26.38
CA VAL A 300 8.43 -16.80 -27.65
C VAL A 300 9.66 -17.70 -27.43
N ALA A 301 10.48 -17.44 -26.40
CA ALA A 301 11.62 -18.29 -26.04
C ALA A 301 11.21 -19.63 -25.42
N GLU A 302 10.02 -19.72 -24.83
CA GLU A 302 9.43 -20.94 -24.28
C GLU A 302 8.72 -21.81 -25.34
N LEU A 303 8.69 -21.37 -26.60
CA LEU A 303 8.11 -22.17 -27.69
C LEU A 303 8.85 -23.50 -27.85
N VAL A 304 8.05 -24.56 -27.98
CA VAL A 304 8.57 -25.91 -28.26
C VAL A 304 8.38 -26.17 -29.75
N ASP A 305 9.48 -26.00 -30.51
CA ASP A 305 9.52 -26.19 -31.96
C ASP A 305 9.43 -27.67 -32.33
N ILE A 306 8.44 -28.02 -33.14
CA ILE A 306 8.22 -29.34 -33.72
C ILE A 306 8.41 -29.36 -35.25
N GLY A 307 8.75 -28.22 -35.86
CA GLY A 307 9.01 -28.08 -37.29
C GLY A 307 10.22 -28.89 -37.73
N ASN A 308 11.32 -28.82 -36.97
CA ASN A 308 12.49 -29.67 -37.24
C ASN A 308 12.14 -31.15 -37.15
N LEU A 309 11.34 -31.54 -36.16
CA LEU A 309 10.90 -32.93 -36.02
C LEU A 309 10.05 -33.35 -37.24
N LYS A 310 9.16 -32.50 -37.73
CA LYS A 310 8.36 -32.72 -38.95
C LYS A 310 9.24 -32.93 -40.19
N GLU A 311 10.22 -32.06 -40.42
CA GLU A 311 11.10 -32.16 -41.58
C GLU A 311 11.96 -33.41 -41.54
N VAL A 312 12.50 -33.73 -40.37
CA VAL A 312 13.31 -34.93 -40.14
C VAL A 312 12.45 -36.18 -40.31
N ILE A 313 11.20 -36.19 -39.86
CA ILE A 313 10.23 -37.27 -40.13
C ILE A 313 9.99 -37.41 -41.64
N VAL A 314 9.74 -36.32 -42.37
CA VAL A 314 9.50 -36.37 -43.83
C VAL A 314 10.73 -36.86 -44.58
N LYS A 315 11.93 -36.48 -44.14
CA LYS A 315 13.19 -36.98 -44.71
C LYS A 315 13.36 -38.46 -44.40
N ALA A 316 13.17 -38.87 -43.15
CA ALA A 316 13.22 -40.26 -42.71
C ALA A 316 12.21 -41.15 -43.46
N GLU A 317 11.00 -40.67 -43.71
CA GLU A 317 9.97 -41.40 -44.47
C GLU A 317 10.37 -41.73 -45.90
N LYS A 318 11.32 -40.99 -46.47
CA LYS A 318 11.83 -41.19 -47.84
C LYS A 318 13.10 -42.03 -47.90
N LEU A 319 13.67 -42.37 -46.75
CA LEU A 319 14.85 -43.22 -46.70
C LEU A 319 14.41 -44.67 -46.94
N GLU A 320 15.19 -45.38 -47.75
CA GLU A 320 15.00 -46.78 -48.05
C GLU A 320 16.15 -47.60 -47.44
N LYS A 321 15.91 -48.89 -47.19
CA LYS A 321 16.82 -49.76 -46.43
C LYS A 321 18.25 -49.82 -46.97
N GLY A 322 18.42 -49.74 -48.29
CA GLY A 322 19.72 -49.87 -48.94
C GLY A 322 20.47 -51.15 -48.51
N SER A 323 21.76 -51.00 -48.18
CA SER A 323 22.68 -52.06 -47.75
C SER A 323 22.81 -52.21 -46.22
N LEU A 324 21.93 -51.59 -45.43
CA LEU A 324 21.96 -51.66 -43.97
C LEU A 324 21.58 -53.05 -43.42
N SER A 325 22.10 -53.38 -42.24
CA SER A 325 21.69 -54.58 -41.50
C SER A 325 20.23 -54.48 -41.02
N ASP A 326 19.57 -55.64 -40.88
CA ASP A 326 18.17 -55.73 -40.43
C ASP A 326 17.97 -55.05 -39.07
N ASP A 327 18.93 -55.17 -38.15
CA ASP A 327 18.87 -54.54 -36.83
C ASP A 327 18.95 -53.01 -36.91
N SER A 328 19.84 -52.47 -37.76
CA SER A 328 20.00 -51.02 -37.93
C SER A 328 18.78 -50.40 -38.59
N TRP A 329 18.20 -51.10 -39.56
CA TRP A 329 16.97 -50.69 -40.22
C TRP A 329 15.77 -50.72 -39.28
N THR A 330 15.64 -51.77 -38.46
CA THR A 330 14.59 -51.89 -37.45
C THR A 330 14.68 -50.78 -36.41
N ASN A 331 15.89 -50.44 -35.96
CA ASN A 331 16.12 -49.35 -35.02
C ASN A 331 15.73 -47.99 -35.60
N PHE A 332 16.05 -47.71 -36.86
CA PHE A 332 15.60 -46.53 -37.58
C PHE A 332 14.07 -46.46 -37.69
N GLN A 333 13.41 -47.56 -38.07
CA GLN A 333 11.95 -47.63 -38.17
C GLN A 333 11.26 -47.38 -36.81
N ASN A 334 11.83 -47.90 -35.72
CA ASN A 334 11.33 -47.66 -34.36
C ASN A 334 11.51 -46.20 -33.92
N ALA A 335 12.65 -45.58 -34.25
CA ALA A 335 12.89 -44.16 -33.99
C ALA A 335 11.91 -43.26 -34.77
N LEU A 336 11.69 -43.57 -36.06
CA LEU A 336 10.73 -42.86 -36.91
C LEU A 336 9.29 -42.98 -36.39
N LYS A 337 8.89 -44.18 -35.94
CA LYS A 337 7.57 -44.38 -35.34
C LYS A 337 7.36 -43.54 -34.08
N LYS A 338 8.33 -43.54 -33.16
CA LYS A 338 8.26 -42.73 -31.93
C LYS A 338 8.23 -41.23 -32.24
N ALA A 339 9.04 -40.77 -33.18
CA ALA A 339 9.04 -39.39 -33.65
C ALA A 339 7.67 -38.97 -34.20
N LYS A 340 7.02 -39.81 -35.01
CA LYS A 340 5.66 -39.59 -35.51
C LYS A 340 4.62 -39.51 -34.41
N GLU A 341 4.73 -40.33 -33.37
CA GLU A 341 3.83 -40.30 -32.20
C GLU A 341 3.99 -38.99 -31.42
N VAL A 342 5.23 -38.56 -31.16
CA VAL A 342 5.53 -37.27 -30.49
C VAL A 342 4.99 -36.09 -31.31
N TYR A 343 5.17 -36.11 -32.64
CA TYR A 343 4.65 -35.07 -33.54
C TYR A 343 3.11 -35.05 -33.60
N LYS A 344 2.45 -36.22 -33.58
CA LYS A 344 0.99 -36.34 -33.61
C LYS A 344 0.32 -35.86 -32.33
N ASN A 345 0.96 -36.06 -31.17
CA ASN A 345 0.34 -35.77 -29.87
C ASN A 345 0.31 -34.28 -29.49
N LYS A 346 1.03 -33.37 -30.19
CA LYS A 346 1.00 -31.89 -30.07
C LYS A 346 0.99 -31.25 -28.65
N VAL A 347 1.17 -32.03 -27.57
CA VAL A 347 1.25 -31.63 -26.14
C VAL A 347 2.52 -32.21 -25.47
N SER A 348 3.47 -32.70 -26.27
CA SER A 348 4.71 -33.32 -25.80
C SER A 348 5.67 -32.29 -25.18
N SER A 349 6.45 -32.66 -24.17
CA SER A 349 7.41 -31.74 -23.53
C SER A 349 8.61 -31.46 -24.44
N ARG A 350 9.36 -30.37 -24.17
CA ARG A 350 10.61 -30.06 -24.91
C ARG A 350 11.59 -31.25 -24.92
N LYS A 351 11.68 -31.95 -23.79
CA LYS A 351 12.50 -33.16 -23.65
C LYS A 351 12.04 -34.28 -24.60
N ASP A 352 10.73 -34.48 -24.74
CA ASP A 352 10.19 -35.53 -25.62
C ASP A 352 10.47 -35.24 -27.11
N VAL A 353 10.39 -33.96 -27.50
CA VAL A 353 10.70 -33.51 -28.86
C VAL A 353 12.20 -33.61 -29.14
N ASP A 354 13.05 -33.17 -28.20
CA ASP A 354 14.50 -33.24 -28.32
C ASP A 354 15.00 -34.71 -28.35
N ASP A 355 14.43 -35.58 -27.51
CA ASP A 355 14.78 -37.00 -27.47
C ASP A 355 14.34 -37.71 -28.76
N ALA A 356 13.17 -37.36 -29.32
CA ALA A 356 12.71 -37.88 -30.60
C ALA A 356 13.57 -37.41 -31.78
N LEU A 357 13.92 -36.12 -31.82
CA LEU A 357 14.81 -35.54 -32.82
C LEU A 357 16.20 -36.17 -32.76
N LYS A 358 16.79 -36.24 -31.57
CA LYS A 358 18.10 -36.82 -31.34
C LYS A 358 18.13 -38.27 -31.78
N ASN A 359 17.15 -39.07 -31.35
CA ASN A 359 17.11 -40.49 -31.68
C ASN A 359 16.92 -40.72 -33.19
N LEU A 360 16.00 -39.98 -33.82
CA LEU A 360 15.78 -40.10 -35.27
C LEU A 360 16.98 -39.60 -36.08
N ASN A 361 17.57 -38.45 -35.73
CA ASN A 361 18.76 -37.92 -36.39
C ASN A 361 19.98 -38.81 -36.21
N SER A 362 20.21 -39.40 -35.03
CA SER A 362 21.31 -40.35 -34.82
C SER A 362 21.16 -41.60 -35.70
N THR A 363 19.93 -42.01 -36.02
CA THR A 363 19.69 -43.08 -36.98
C THR A 363 19.77 -42.61 -38.45
N MET A 364 19.49 -41.33 -38.74
CA MET A 364 19.59 -40.73 -40.08
C MET A 364 21.00 -40.25 -40.47
N SER A 365 21.84 -39.83 -39.53
CA SER A 365 23.22 -39.40 -39.79
C SER A 365 24.10 -40.52 -40.33
N LEU A 366 23.64 -41.76 -40.15
CA LEU A 366 24.21 -42.96 -40.75
C LEU A 366 23.87 -43.07 -42.28
N LEU A 367 23.16 -42.09 -42.88
CA LEU A 367 22.56 -42.19 -44.23
C LEU A 367 22.90 -41.10 -45.31
N SER A 368 23.45 -39.88 -45.10
CA SER A 368 23.65 -38.90 -46.24
C SER A 368 24.57 -37.64 -46.05
N ASN A 369 25.25 -37.14 -47.12
CA ASN A 369 26.40 -36.17 -47.22
C ASN A 369 26.12 -34.71 -47.80
N MET A 370 26.86 -33.64 -47.34
CA MET A 370 27.34 -32.33 -47.97
C MET A 370 26.45 -31.03 -48.25
N ASP A 371 26.39 -30.00 -47.37
CA ASP A 371 25.89 -28.58 -47.62
C ASP A 371 26.82 -27.47 -47.01
N LYS A 372 27.07 -26.35 -47.72
CA LYS A 372 28.08 -25.29 -47.40
C LYS A 372 27.58 -23.85 -47.25
N SER A 373 26.29 -23.55 -47.41
CA SER A 373 25.81 -22.15 -47.50
C SER A 373 26.05 -21.30 -46.24
N ALA A 374 25.98 -21.89 -45.05
CA ALA A 374 26.22 -21.20 -43.78
C ALA A 374 27.66 -20.68 -43.63
N LEU A 375 28.65 -21.44 -44.13
CA LEU A 375 30.06 -21.07 -44.08
C LEU A 375 30.37 -19.84 -44.94
N LYS A 376 29.68 -19.68 -46.08
CA LYS A 376 29.82 -18.49 -46.94
C LYS A 376 29.42 -17.21 -46.21
N ILE A 377 28.25 -17.21 -45.56
CA ILE A 377 27.71 -16.06 -44.82
C ILE A 377 28.62 -15.68 -43.66
N ALA A 378 29.18 -16.67 -42.95
CA ALA A 378 30.10 -16.44 -41.84
C ALA A 378 31.40 -15.75 -42.29
N ILE A 379 31.96 -16.13 -43.45
CA ILE A 379 33.16 -15.51 -44.02
C ILE A 379 32.88 -14.04 -44.38
N GLU A 380 31.77 -13.76 -45.06
CA GLU A 380 31.39 -12.40 -45.47
C GLU A 380 31.21 -11.44 -44.28
N LYS A 381 30.73 -11.94 -43.12
CA LYS A 381 30.60 -11.12 -41.90
C LYS A 381 31.95 -10.67 -41.34
N VAL A 382 32.95 -11.55 -41.33
CA VAL A 382 34.27 -11.24 -40.78
C VAL A 382 35.03 -10.25 -41.67
N GLU A 383 34.86 -10.33 -42.99
CA GLU A 383 35.52 -9.42 -43.95
C GLU A 383 35.08 -7.97 -43.79
N ASN A 384 33.84 -7.74 -43.37
CA ASN A 384 33.20 -6.42 -43.33
C ASN A 384 33.29 -5.69 -41.97
N ILE A 385 34.19 -6.09 -41.06
CA ILE A 385 34.35 -5.45 -39.74
C ILE A 385 35.25 -4.21 -39.82
N HIS A 386 34.78 -3.09 -39.23
CA HIS A 386 35.52 -1.84 -39.01
C HIS A 386 36.48 -1.98 -37.81
N GLU A 387 37.79 -2.05 -38.05
CA GLU A 387 38.78 -2.46 -37.05
C GLU A 387 39.08 -1.39 -35.98
N ASP A 388 38.82 -0.11 -36.27
CA ASP A 388 39.06 1.04 -35.41
C ASP A 388 38.08 1.13 -34.21
N GLU A 389 36.96 0.41 -34.28
CA GLU A 389 35.96 0.32 -33.20
C GLU A 389 36.34 -0.68 -32.10
N PHE A 390 37.32 -1.55 -32.35
CA PHE A 390 37.68 -2.66 -31.47
C PHE A 390 39.09 -2.52 -30.89
N LYS A 391 39.34 -3.16 -29.74
CA LYS A 391 40.68 -3.19 -29.14
C LYS A 391 41.64 -3.99 -30.02
N PRO A 392 42.87 -3.49 -30.31
CA PRO A 392 43.83 -4.15 -31.20
C PRO A 392 44.14 -5.62 -30.85
N LYS A 393 44.14 -5.97 -29.56
CA LYS A 393 44.38 -7.34 -29.09
C LYS A 393 43.25 -8.31 -29.46
N SER A 394 42.00 -7.85 -29.52
CA SER A 394 40.83 -8.68 -29.82
C SER A 394 40.72 -9.04 -31.32
N ILE A 395 41.23 -8.17 -32.20
CA ILE A 395 41.18 -8.34 -33.67
C ILE A 395 42.36 -9.14 -34.25
N ALA A 396 43.41 -9.40 -33.48
CA ALA A 396 44.67 -10.01 -33.95
C ALA A 396 44.52 -11.41 -34.60
N GLY A 397 43.38 -12.08 -34.44
CA GLY A 397 43.06 -13.39 -35.04
C GLY A 397 42.33 -13.36 -36.40
N LYS A 398 41.93 -12.18 -36.89
CA LYS A 398 41.03 -12.00 -38.05
C LYS A 398 41.54 -12.67 -39.33
N GLN A 399 42.84 -12.52 -39.64
CA GLN A 399 43.41 -13.09 -40.87
C GLN A 399 43.46 -14.62 -40.83
N LYS A 400 43.80 -15.19 -39.66
CA LYS A 400 43.86 -16.64 -39.48
C LYS A 400 42.48 -17.29 -39.60
N ILE A 401 41.47 -16.72 -38.94
CA ILE A 401 40.11 -17.28 -38.95
C ILE A 401 39.48 -17.26 -40.35
N LEU A 402 39.74 -16.19 -41.12
CA LEU A 402 39.31 -16.09 -42.52
C LEU A 402 40.01 -17.11 -43.42
N SER A 403 41.32 -17.31 -43.22
CA SER A 403 42.09 -18.28 -44.00
C SER A 403 41.60 -19.71 -43.79
N ASP A 404 41.43 -20.13 -42.53
CA ASP A 404 41.00 -21.48 -42.17
C ASP A 404 39.59 -21.78 -42.72
N ALA A 405 38.66 -20.83 -42.59
CA ALA A 405 37.29 -20.98 -43.09
C ALA A 405 37.21 -21.03 -44.62
N LYS A 406 37.97 -20.19 -45.34
CA LYS A 406 38.01 -20.21 -46.80
C LYS A 406 38.62 -21.51 -47.37
N SER A 407 39.55 -22.13 -46.65
CA SER A 407 40.12 -23.43 -47.02
C SER A 407 39.07 -24.55 -46.97
N VAL A 408 38.25 -24.59 -45.93
CA VAL A 408 37.14 -25.56 -45.82
C VAL A 408 36.05 -25.28 -46.84
N TYR A 409 35.75 -24.00 -47.09
CA TYR A 409 34.75 -23.59 -48.06
C TYR A 409 35.11 -24.04 -49.49
N SER A 410 36.38 -23.93 -49.88
CA SER A 410 36.87 -24.30 -51.22
C SER A 410 37.16 -25.80 -51.43
N ASN A 411 37.29 -26.60 -50.37
CA ASN A 411 37.54 -28.05 -50.49
C ASN A 411 36.29 -28.83 -50.92
N SER A 412 36.21 -29.29 -52.17
CA SER A 412 35.05 -30.03 -52.72
C SER A 412 34.69 -31.33 -51.98
N ASN A 413 35.60 -31.87 -51.16
CA ASN A 413 35.42 -33.10 -50.40
C ASN A 413 35.27 -32.86 -48.88
N ALA A 414 35.06 -31.61 -48.45
CA ALA A 414 34.91 -31.29 -47.03
C ALA A 414 33.72 -32.04 -46.41
N THR A 415 33.94 -32.67 -45.26
CA THR A 415 32.86 -33.35 -44.51
C THR A 415 31.95 -32.32 -43.85
N GLN A 416 30.70 -32.69 -43.54
CA GLN A 416 29.78 -31.77 -42.89
C GLN A 416 30.30 -31.29 -41.53
N GLU A 417 30.96 -32.18 -40.78
CA GLU A 417 31.59 -31.82 -39.51
C GLU A 417 32.69 -30.76 -39.67
N GLN A 418 33.47 -30.81 -40.76
CA GLN A 418 34.48 -29.79 -41.05
C GLN A 418 33.84 -28.43 -41.40
N ILE A 419 32.72 -28.44 -42.13
CA ILE A 419 31.99 -27.22 -42.53
C ILE A 419 31.35 -26.57 -41.30
N ASP A 420 30.66 -27.35 -40.48
CA ASP A 420 29.99 -26.87 -39.27
C ASP A 420 31.02 -26.37 -38.24
N GLN A 421 32.16 -27.06 -38.11
CA GLN A 421 33.24 -26.63 -37.23
C GLN A 421 33.88 -25.31 -37.70
N ALA A 422 33.99 -25.08 -39.02
CA ALA A 422 34.49 -23.82 -39.56
C ALA A 422 33.53 -22.64 -39.27
N VAL A 423 32.22 -22.85 -39.40
CA VAL A 423 31.20 -21.85 -39.02
C VAL A 423 31.31 -21.53 -37.53
N LYS A 424 31.33 -22.56 -36.67
CA LYS A 424 31.40 -22.42 -35.22
C LYS A 424 32.66 -21.70 -34.75
N ASN A 425 33.79 -21.93 -35.44
CA ASN A 425 35.05 -21.25 -35.13
C ASN A 425 34.98 -19.74 -35.45
N ILE A 426 34.33 -19.35 -36.55
CA ILE A 426 34.09 -17.93 -36.89
C ILE A 426 33.18 -17.27 -35.84
N GLU A 427 32.06 -17.91 -35.49
CA GLU A 427 31.11 -17.37 -34.51
C GLU A 427 31.78 -17.15 -33.13
N ASN A 428 32.54 -18.14 -32.66
CA ASN A 428 33.30 -18.03 -31.42
C ASN A 428 34.36 -16.93 -31.42
N TRP A 429 34.92 -16.59 -32.59
CA TRP A 429 35.88 -15.49 -32.71
C TRP A 429 35.18 -14.13 -32.69
N LEU A 430 34.07 -14.01 -33.42
CA LEU A 430 33.23 -12.80 -33.42
C LEU A 430 32.73 -12.44 -32.01
N ASP A 431 32.33 -13.44 -31.22
CA ASP A 431 31.87 -13.26 -29.84
C ASP A 431 32.97 -12.75 -28.88
N LYS A 432 34.24 -12.82 -29.26
CA LYS A 432 35.39 -12.40 -28.45
C LYS A 432 35.92 -10.99 -28.80
N LEU A 433 35.29 -10.29 -29.75
CA LEU A 433 35.67 -8.93 -30.09
C LEU A 433 35.29 -7.94 -28.97
N GLU A 434 36.22 -7.04 -28.61
CA GLU A 434 36.00 -6.07 -27.54
C GLU A 434 35.96 -4.64 -28.09
N LYS A 435 34.82 -3.93 -27.95
CA LYS A 435 34.66 -2.52 -28.34
C LYS A 435 35.52 -1.58 -27.46
N LYS A 436 35.94 -0.45 -28.03
CA LYS A 436 36.66 0.63 -27.33
C LYS A 436 35.67 1.70 -26.80
N TYR A 437 35.83 2.14 -25.54
CA TYR A 437 35.02 3.19 -24.90
C TYR A 437 35.90 4.32 -24.34
N VAL A 438 35.46 5.58 -24.48
CA VAL A 438 36.20 6.79 -24.06
C VAL A 438 35.44 7.53 -22.95
N VAL A 439 36.10 7.78 -21.82
CA VAL A 439 35.51 8.41 -20.61
C VAL A 439 36.23 9.73 -20.28
N TYR A 440 35.49 10.70 -19.72
CA TYR A 440 36.02 11.98 -19.21
C TYR A 440 35.32 12.39 -17.90
N TYR A 441 35.88 13.37 -17.18
CA TYR A 441 35.28 13.97 -15.99
C TYR A 441 34.78 15.39 -16.29
N GLU A 442 33.61 15.75 -15.77
CA GLU A 442 33.02 17.08 -15.88
C GLU A 442 32.90 17.69 -14.48
N THR A 443 33.46 18.88 -14.27
CA THR A 443 33.43 19.61 -12.99
C THR A 443 32.08 20.32 -12.75
N ILE A 444 31.83 20.81 -11.51
CA ILE A 444 30.59 21.52 -11.14
C ILE A 444 30.34 22.80 -11.96
N ASP A 445 31.41 23.43 -12.43
CA ASP A 445 31.38 24.58 -13.35
C ASP A 445 31.40 24.16 -14.84
N LYS A 446 31.11 22.88 -15.13
CA LYS A 446 30.93 22.28 -16.47
C LYS A 446 32.19 22.26 -17.34
N ARG A 447 33.39 22.20 -16.76
CA ARG A 447 34.64 22.02 -17.53
C ARG A 447 34.95 20.53 -17.72
N ARG A 448 35.39 20.16 -18.93
CA ARG A 448 35.79 18.78 -19.29
C ARG A 448 37.27 18.54 -18.97
N ILE A 449 37.55 17.43 -18.28
CA ILE A 449 38.89 16.91 -17.98
C ILE A 449 38.99 15.50 -18.56
N ASN A 450 39.89 15.31 -19.53
CA ASN A 450 40.10 14.00 -20.14
C ASN A 450 41.01 13.11 -19.28
N LEU A 451 40.78 11.80 -19.33
CA LEU A 451 41.67 10.80 -18.71
C LEU A 451 42.94 10.63 -19.56
N ASP A 452 44.02 10.17 -18.93
CA ASP A 452 45.25 9.82 -19.64
C ASP A 452 45.14 8.47 -20.38
N ALA A 453 46.20 8.09 -21.11
CA ALA A 453 46.26 6.85 -21.89
C ALA A 453 46.13 5.56 -21.05
N SER A 454 46.26 5.65 -19.72
CA SER A 454 46.11 4.55 -18.76
C SER A 454 44.74 4.53 -18.07
N ASN A 455 43.78 5.36 -18.53
CA ASN A 455 42.51 5.64 -17.87
C ASN A 455 42.68 6.18 -16.44
N SER A 456 43.75 6.95 -16.20
CA SER A 456 43.98 7.58 -14.92
C SER A 456 43.61 9.06 -14.96
N ILE A 457 43.12 9.57 -13.83
CA ILE A 457 42.83 10.99 -13.62
C ILE A 457 43.27 11.38 -12.21
N GLU A 458 43.81 12.59 -12.11
CA GLU A 458 44.15 13.21 -10.85
C GLU A 458 43.21 14.39 -10.61
N LEU A 459 42.49 14.33 -9.50
CA LEU A 459 41.62 15.40 -9.03
C LEU A 459 42.09 15.85 -7.66
N ASP A 460 41.85 17.10 -7.31
CA ASP A 460 41.99 17.56 -5.93
C ASP A 460 40.61 17.76 -5.29
N LEU A 461 40.56 17.74 -3.96
CA LEU A 461 39.32 17.86 -3.18
C LEU A 461 38.52 19.15 -3.48
N SER A 462 39.11 20.20 -4.08
CA SER A 462 38.34 21.40 -4.50
C SER A 462 37.39 21.11 -5.66
N GLN A 463 37.65 20.05 -6.44
CA GLN A 463 36.89 19.69 -7.64
C GLN A 463 35.79 18.68 -7.34
N GLY A 464 35.54 18.34 -6.06
CA GLY A 464 34.77 17.18 -5.65
C GLY A 464 33.25 17.28 -5.71
N GLY A 465 32.69 17.92 -6.75
CA GLY A 465 31.24 18.01 -6.99
C GLY A 465 30.84 17.73 -8.45
N GLY A 466 31.69 17.06 -9.22
CA GLY A 466 31.48 16.77 -10.64
C GLY A 466 30.93 15.37 -10.95
N ARG A 467 31.07 14.94 -12.21
CA ARG A 467 30.59 13.64 -12.70
C ARG A 467 31.50 13.00 -13.75
N PHE A 468 31.56 11.67 -13.76
CA PHE A 468 32.14 10.93 -14.89
C PHE A 468 31.13 10.77 -16.03
N CYS A 469 31.62 10.97 -17.25
CA CYS A 469 30.83 10.98 -18.47
C CYS A 469 31.45 10.06 -19.52
N LEU A 470 30.60 9.43 -20.33
CA LEU A 470 31.02 8.61 -21.47
C LEU A 470 30.89 9.43 -22.77
N GLU A 471 31.89 9.35 -23.65
CA GLU A 471 31.86 9.99 -24.95
C GLU A 471 31.03 9.15 -25.94
N GLY A 472 30.00 9.77 -26.53
CA GLY A 472 29.04 9.10 -27.38
C GLY A 472 28.00 8.26 -26.61
N LYS A 473 27.10 7.62 -27.36
CA LYS A 473 26.08 6.71 -26.80
C LYS A 473 26.47 5.26 -27.13
N PRO A 474 26.82 4.42 -26.15
CA PRO A 474 27.20 3.04 -26.40
C PRO A 474 25.98 2.21 -26.81
N GLU A 475 26.17 1.30 -27.76
CA GLU A 475 25.18 0.25 -28.02
C GLU A 475 25.24 -0.80 -26.91
N LEU A 476 24.20 -0.86 -26.08
CA LEU A 476 24.09 -1.82 -24.99
C LEU A 476 23.30 -3.05 -25.44
N LYS A 477 23.64 -4.23 -24.92
CA LYS A 477 22.80 -5.44 -25.08
C LYS A 477 21.47 -5.21 -24.35
N ASP A 478 20.37 -5.73 -24.90
CA ASP A 478 18.99 -5.49 -24.39
C ASP A 478 18.88 -5.64 -22.86
N GLY A 479 18.36 -4.59 -22.21
CA GLY A 479 18.14 -4.52 -20.76
C GLY A 479 19.31 -3.98 -19.93
N ASN A 480 20.53 -3.91 -20.47
CA ASN A 480 21.67 -3.37 -19.72
C ASN A 480 21.57 -1.85 -19.56
N VAL A 481 21.84 -1.36 -18.35
CA VAL A 481 21.92 0.07 -17.99
C VAL A 481 23.35 0.41 -17.58
N ILE A 482 23.72 1.68 -17.73
CA ILE A 482 25.01 2.21 -17.29
C ILE A 482 25.01 2.40 -15.76
N TYR A 483 26.01 1.82 -15.11
CA TYR A 483 26.31 2.04 -13.71
C TYR A 483 27.76 2.49 -13.54
N TRP A 484 27.94 3.52 -12.72
CA TRP A 484 29.20 3.99 -12.20
C TRP A 484 29.35 3.50 -10.77
N VAL A 485 30.41 2.74 -10.53
CA VAL A 485 30.63 2.05 -9.25
C VAL A 485 32.00 2.46 -8.73
N PHE A 486 32.09 2.82 -7.46
CA PHE A 486 33.37 3.10 -6.82
C PHE A 486 33.83 1.88 -6.02
N ASP A 487 35.13 1.82 -5.75
CA ASP A 487 35.66 0.87 -4.79
C ASP A 487 35.12 1.16 -3.38
N TYR A 488 34.18 0.34 -2.92
CA TYR A 488 33.55 0.48 -1.61
C TYR A 488 34.54 0.35 -0.44
N ALA A 489 35.65 -0.40 -0.62
CA ALA A 489 36.70 -0.46 0.38
C ALA A 489 37.42 0.89 0.55
N LYS A 490 37.31 1.77 -0.45
CA LYS A 490 37.84 3.14 -0.48
C LYS A 490 36.75 4.21 -0.36
N ARG A 491 35.62 3.89 0.29
CA ARG A 491 34.50 4.84 0.54
C ARG A 491 34.85 6.10 1.33
N GLU A 492 36.05 6.17 1.92
CA GLU A 492 36.53 7.39 2.58
C GLU A 492 37.16 8.38 1.59
N THR A 493 37.39 7.97 0.34
CA THR A 493 37.96 8.82 -0.72
C THR A 493 36.87 9.44 -1.61
N VAL A 494 35.79 8.72 -1.91
CA VAL A 494 34.74 9.14 -2.85
C VAL A 494 33.38 8.53 -2.49
N ALA A 495 32.28 9.20 -2.85
CA ALA A 495 30.93 8.65 -2.81
C ALA A 495 30.06 9.18 -3.97
N PHE A 496 29.18 8.34 -4.53
CA PHE A 496 28.23 8.77 -5.57
C PHE A 496 26.95 9.35 -4.97
N THR A 497 26.44 10.42 -5.58
CA THR A 497 25.07 10.91 -5.36
C THR A 497 24.07 10.35 -6.37
N SER A 498 24.55 9.94 -7.54
CA SER A 498 23.80 9.13 -8.51
C SER A 498 24.72 8.18 -9.24
N VAL A 499 24.53 6.88 -9.03
CA VAL A 499 25.31 5.81 -9.68
C VAL A 499 24.99 5.66 -11.17
N LYS A 500 23.84 6.18 -11.64
CA LYS A 500 23.47 6.14 -13.07
C LYS A 500 24.03 7.34 -13.84
N ASP A 501 24.06 8.50 -13.20
CA ASP A 501 24.47 9.76 -13.84
C ASP A 501 25.97 10.07 -13.66
N GLY A 502 26.69 9.20 -12.95
CA GLY A 502 28.13 9.34 -12.71
C GLY A 502 28.48 10.47 -11.73
N LYS A 503 27.49 11.03 -11.02
CA LYS A 503 27.66 12.16 -10.09
C LYS A 503 28.24 11.70 -8.77
N LEU A 504 29.33 12.34 -8.34
CA LEU A 504 30.05 11.97 -7.14
C LEU A 504 30.57 13.19 -6.40
N TYR A 505 30.88 12.99 -5.14
CA TYR A 505 31.68 13.91 -4.36
C TYR A 505 32.92 13.23 -3.76
N LEU A 506 33.97 14.03 -3.56
CA LEU A 506 35.24 13.56 -3.02
C LEU A 506 35.24 13.73 -1.50
N LYS A 507 35.49 12.64 -0.77
CA LYS A 507 35.43 12.57 0.70
C LYS A 507 36.79 12.71 1.38
N GLY A 508 37.87 12.36 0.70
CA GLY A 508 39.19 12.31 1.31
C GLY A 508 40.30 12.04 0.30
N VAL A 509 41.54 12.26 0.75
CA VAL A 509 42.76 12.09 -0.06
C VAL A 509 43.08 10.60 -0.21
N GLY A 510 43.53 10.19 -1.39
CA GLY A 510 44.02 8.85 -1.65
C GLY A 510 43.69 8.35 -3.05
N ASP A 511 44.18 7.15 -3.32
CA ASP A 511 43.96 6.46 -4.59
C ASP A 511 42.74 5.54 -4.47
N THR A 512 41.86 5.60 -5.46
CA THR A 512 40.67 4.75 -5.61
C THR A 512 40.43 4.40 -7.07
N SER A 513 39.41 3.58 -7.33
CA SER A 513 38.98 3.31 -8.70
C SER A 513 37.48 3.52 -8.88
N ILE A 514 37.12 3.97 -10.08
CA ILE A 514 35.75 4.08 -10.56
C ILE A 514 35.58 3.12 -11.73
N GLN A 515 34.54 2.31 -11.70
CA GLN A 515 34.23 1.32 -12.70
C GLN A 515 32.96 1.70 -13.45
N LEU A 516 33.05 1.70 -14.78
CA LEU A 516 31.91 1.74 -15.67
C LEU A 516 31.42 0.31 -15.91
N LYS A 517 30.14 0.04 -15.65
CA LYS A 517 29.52 -1.27 -15.83
C LYS A 517 28.24 -1.16 -16.65
N PHE A 518 27.98 -2.17 -17.48
CA PHE A 518 26.74 -2.32 -18.23
C PHE A 518 26.03 -3.59 -17.74
N THR A 519 24.89 -3.47 -17.07
CA THR A 519 24.16 -4.61 -16.52
C THR A 519 22.67 -4.31 -16.33
N ASN A 520 21.86 -5.36 -16.38
CA ASN A 520 20.42 -5.34 -16.08
C ASN A 520 20.11 -5.84 -14.65
N ASP A 521 21.13 -6.26 -13.90
CA ASP A 521 21.02 -6.76 -12.53
C ASP A 521 20.91 -5.62 -11.52
N VAL A 522 20.04 -5.79 -10.51
CA VAL A 522 19.92 -4.90 -9.36
C VAL A 522 21.20 -4.97 -8.49
N ASN A 523 21.94 -6.08 -8.55
CA ASN A 523 23.21 -6.31 -7.87
C ASN A 523 24.42 -6.15 -8.80
N TYR A 524 24.63 -4.92 -9.27
CA TYR A 524 25.70 -4.56 -10.24
C TYR A 524 27.14 -4.77 -9.74
N ASN A 525 27.36 -5.10 -8.47
CA ASN A 525 28.69 -5.33 -7.90
C ASN A 525 29.37 -6.60 -8.43
N SER A 526 28.61 -7.64 -8.77
CA SER A 526 29.10 -8.93 -9.29
C SER A 526 29.53 -8.89 -10.76
N ASN A 527 29.15 -7.84 -11.49
CA ASN A 527 29.37 -7.72 -12.93
C ASN A 527 30.78 -7.20 -13.25
N PRO A 528 31.43 -7.67 -14.33
CA PRO A 528 32.76 -7.22 -14.72
C PRO A 528 32.74 -5.75 -15.17
N ALA A 529 33.82 -5.02 -14.88
CA ALA A 529 33.99 -3.64 -15.32
C ALA A 529 34.28 -3.56 -16.83
N ILE A 530 33.61 -2.62 -17.51
CA ILE A 530 33.82 -2.29 -18.92
C ILE A 530 35.02 -1.35 -19.07
N VAL A 531 35.08 -0.34 -18.19
CA VAL A 531 36.22 0.57 -18.03
C VAL A 531 36.50 0.69 -16.54
N THR A 532 37.76 0.57 -16.15
CA THR A 532 38.23 0.92 -14.80
C THR A 532 39.06 2.18 -14.91
N ILE A 533 38.71 3.17 -14.11
CA ILE A 533 39.35 4.48 -14.01
C ILE A 533 40.14 4.49 -12.72
N ASN A 534 41.42 4.83 -12.81
CA ASN A 534 42.24 5.05 -11.62
C ASN A 534 42.10 6.52 -11.22
N LEU A 535 41.47 6.78 -10.08
CA LEU A 535 41.25 8.11 -9.57
C LEU A 535 42.22 8.37 -8.41
N LYS A 536 43.10 9.34 -8.58
CA LYS A 536 43.94 9.87 -7.51
C LYS A 536 43.34 11.16 -7.00
N VAL A 537 42.94 11.17 -5.72
CA VAL A 537 42.43 12.36 -5.04
C VAL A 537 43.55 12.98 -4.22
N LYS A 538 43.94 14.20 -4.57
CA LYS A 538 44.89 15.01 -3.82
C LYS A 538 44.16 15.93 -2.85
N ASP A 539 44.91 16.36 -1.83
CA ASP A 539 44.42 17.38 -0.92
C ASP A 539 44.19 18.71 -1.64
N ILE A 540 43.34 19.55 -1.07
CA ILE A 540 43.04 20.90 -1.57
C ILE A 540 44.34 21.72 -1.57
N PRO A 541 44.76 22.29 -2.72
CA PRO A 541 45.87 23.24 -2.77
C PRO A 541 45.56 24.48 -1.92
N LYS A 542 46.59 25.24 -1.52
CA LYS A 542 46.37 26.45 -0.73
C LYS A 542 45.44 27.42 -1.47
N MET A 543 44.37 27.84 -0.81
CA MET A 543 43.41 28.82 -1.33
C MET A 543 43.95 30.23 -1.16
N GLU A 544 43.90 31.02 -2.23
CA GLU A 544 44.35 32.42 -2.25
C GLU A 544 43.18 33.39 -2.09
N ASP A 545 42.03 33.11 -2.70
CA ASP A 545 40.85 33.99 -2.65
C ASP A 545 39.54 33.21 -2.92
N ILE A 546 38.41 33.77 -2.51
CA ILE A 546 37.06 33.27 -2.76
C ILE A 546 36.11 34.39 -3.22
N LYS A 547 35.32 34.07 -4.24
CA LYS A 547 34.25 34.90 -4.78
C LYS A 547 32.90 34.23 -4.62
N VAL A 548 31.90 35.06 -4.31
CA VAL A 548 30.53 34.63 -4.04
C VAL A 548 29.61 35.22 -5.08
N TYR A 549 28.67 34.42 -5.55
CA TYR A 549 27.77 34.75 -6.64
C TYR A 549 26.33 34.51 -6.22
N VAL A 550 25.42 35.40 -6.60
CA VAL A 550 23.97 35.18 -6.49
C VAL A 550 23.39 35.36 -7.89
N ALA A 551 22.73 34.32 -8.42
CA ALA A 551 22.24 34.30 -9.81
C ALA A 551 23.34 34.70 -10.82
N ASP A 552 24.51 34.06 -10.71
CA ASP A 552 25.72 34.27 -11.53
C ASP A 552 26.36 35.67 -11.46
N LYS A 553 25.89 36.55 -10.57
CA LYS A 553 26.49 37.87 -10.33
C LYS A 553 27.34 37.88 -9.07
N GLU A 554 28.57 38.36 -9.18
CA GLU A 554 29.48 38.49 -8.04
C GLU A 554 28.91 39.46 -6.99
N VAL A 555 28.95 39.05 -5.72
CA VAL A 555 28.51 39.85 -4.58
C VAL A 555 29.70 40.64 -4.05
N ASN A 556 29.68 41.96 -4.28
CA ASN A 556 30.79 42.85 -3.91
C ASN A 556 30.60 43.54 -2.54
N ASP A 557 29.35 43.86 -2.15
CA ASP A 557 29.07 44.61 -0.92
C ASP A 557 28.14 43.85 0.04
N LYS A 558 26.85 43.71 -0.31
CA LYS A 558 25.83 43.07 0.53
C LYS A 558 24.78 42.36 -0.30
N ILE A 559 24.07 41.41 0.30
CA ILE A 559 22.90 40.74 -0.29
C ILE A 559 21.64 41.43 0.23
N PRO A 560 20.87 42.17 -0.60
CA PRO A 560 19.58 42.71 -0.20
C PRO A 560 18.48 41.66 -0.36
N ILE A 561 17.69 41.45 0.69
CA ILE A 561 16.51 40.60 0.70
C ILE A 561 15.28 41.45 1.02
N LYS A 562 14.19 41.27 0.26
CA LYS A 562 12.93 41.99 0.48
C LYS A 562 11.88 41.05 1.07
N GLY A 563 11.70 41.11 2.38
CA GLY A 563 10.78 40.23 3.09
C GLY A 563 11.20 38.77 2.98
N LYS A 564 10.23 37.85 2.84
CA LYS A 564 10.52 36.41 2.67
C LYS A 564 10.98 36.08 1.25
N GLN A 565 12.15 35.46 1.08
CA GLN A 565 12.74 35.13 -0.23
C GLN A 565 13.74 33.96 -0.17
N ASN A 566 13.85 33.19 -1.26
CA ASN A 566 14.87 32.15 -1.47
C ASN A 566 15.96 32.62 -2.45
N LEU A 567 17.24 32.39 -2.15
CA LEU A 567 18.39 32.75 -3.02
C LEU A 567 19.44 31.63 -3.07
N THR A 568 20.11 31.44 -4.22
CA THR A 568 21.20 30.46 -4.42
C THR A 568 22.58 31.13 -4.40
N LEU A 569 23.57 30.52 -3.74
CA LEU A 569 24.91 31.08 -3.52
C LEU A 569 26.03 30.35 -4.29
N GLY A 570 26.36 30.76 -5.51
CA GLY A 570 27.52 30.22 -6.23
C GLY A 570 28.87 30.57 -5.58
N LEU A 571 29.83 29.63 -5.54
CA LEU A 571 31.19 29.90 -5.05
C LEU A 571 32.25 29.54 -6.07
N LYS A 572 33.25 30.42 -6.19
CA LYS A 572 34.48 30.14 -6.94
C LYS A 572 35.68 30.53 -6.11
N ALA A 573 36.71 29.70 -6.12
CA ALA A 573 37.95 29.97 -5.41
C ALA A 573 39.14 30.00 -6.36
N LYS A 574 40.15 30.78 -5.98
CA LYS A 574 41.47 30.79 -6.62
C LYS A 574 42.43 30.03 -5.72
N PHE A 575 43.23 29.16 -6.33
CA PHE A 575 44.18 28.29 -5.63
C PHE A 575 45.61 28.59 -6.08
N GLU A 576 46.58 28.35 -5.20
CA GLU A 576 48.00 28.49 -5.46
C GLU A 576 48.39 27.66 -6.70
N GLY A 577 49.06 28.31 -7.66
CA GLY A 577 49.45 27.71 -8.93
C GLY A 577 48.32 27.59 -9.98
N LYS A 578 47.10 28.05 -9.70
CA LYS A 578 45.99 28.15 -10.68
C LYS A 578 45.71 29.62 -11.01
N ASN A 579 45.64 29.96 -12.30
CA ASN A 579 45.41 31.34 -12.77
C ASN A 579 43.93 31.75 -12.73
N ASP A 580 43.00 30.78 -12.78
CA ASP A 580 41.56 31.03 -12.89
C ASP A 580 40.80 30.70 -11.60
N TYR A 581 39.67 31.38 -11.40
CA TYR A 581 38.69 31.02 -10.38
C TYR A 581 37.90 29.79 -10.82
N VAL A 582 37.95 28.73 -10.02
CA VAL A 582 37.27 27.47 -10.31
C VAL A 582 36.08 27.30 -9.37
N GLY A 583 34.99 26.70 -9.88
CA GLY A 583 33.86 26.31 -9.03
C GLY A 583 34.32 25.34 -7.94
N VAL A 584 33.86 25.56 -6.71
CA VAL A 584 34.25 24.78 -5.54
C VAL A 584 33.02 24.19 -4.84
N ASP A 585 33.18 22.99 -4.30
CA ASP A 585 32.13 22.31 -3.56
C ASP A 585 31.88 22.99 -2.19
N ARG A 586 30.63 23.01 -1.72
CA ARG A 586 30.28 23.61 -0.42
C ARG A 586 30.97 22.90 0.75
N SER A 587 31.17 21.58 0.67
CA SER A 587 31.65 20.72 1.76
C SER A 587 33.02 21.09 2.30
N ILE A 588 33.81 21.85 1.54
CA ILE A 588 35.12 22.31 2.00
C ILE A 588 35.04 23.55 2.89
N PHE A 589 33.88 24.22 2.96
CA PHE A 589 33.67 25.46 3.72
C PHE A 589 32.67 25.29 4.86
N GLU A 590 32.87 26.03 5.94
CA GLU A 590 31.88 26.25 6.98
C GLU A 590 31.06 27.51 6.68
N TYR A 591 29.76 27.46 6.94
CA TYR A 591 28.86 28.60 6.74
C TYR A 591 28.08 28.86 8.01
N TYR A 592 28.07 30.10 8.46
CA TYR A 592 27.30 30.53 9.62
C TYR A 592 26.92 32.00 9.50
N THR A 593 25.97 32.43 10.31
CA THR A 593 25.56 33.84 10.42
C THR A 593 26.18 34.47 11.68
N LEU A 594 26.67 35.70 11.58
CA LEU A 594 27.04 36.48 12.77
C LEU A 594 25.75 37.00 13.40
N ASN A 595 25.37 36.41 14.54
CA ASN A 595 24.42 36.84 15.59
C ASN A 595 23.70 35.68 16.32
N GLU A 596 24.06 34.40 16.09
CA GLU A 596 23.34 33.24 16.66
C GLU A 596 24.21 32.12 17.22
N ARG A 597 25.42 32.42 17.74
CA ARG A 597 26.16 31.42 18.55
C ARG A 597 25.68 31.48 20.00
N ASP A 598 24.53 30.85 20.20
CA ASP A 598 23.89 30.41 21.45
C ASP A 598 24.29 29.05 22.05
N ASP A 599 24.81 28.06 21.31
CA ASP A 599 25.00 26.71 21.90
C ASP A 599 25.60 25.63 20.98
N ASN A 600 26.20 24.63 21.65
CA ASN A 600 27.01 23.51 21.19
C ASN A 600 26.28 22.42 20.36
N THR A 601 25.26 22.71 19.54
CA THR A 601 24.61 21.66 18.72
C THR A 601 25.11 21.69 17.28
N HIS A 602 25.92 20.69 16.92
CA HIS A 602 26.28 20.42 15.53
C HIS A 602 25.12 19.70 14.82
N GLY A 603 24.51 20.36 13.84
CA GLY A 603 23.69 19.71 12.81
C GLY A 603 22.17 19.82 13.00
N ASP A 604 21.52 20.35 11.96
CA ASP A 604 20.09 20.21 11.64
C ASP A 604 19.05 20.60 12.70
N ARG A 605 18.72 21.89 12.71
CA ARG A 605 17.40 22.48 12.39
C ARG A 605 17.44 23.93 12.85
N GLY A 606 17.18 24.83 11.91
CA GLY A 606 17.25 26.28 12.14
C GLY A 606 16.56 26.68 13.44
N ASP A 607 17.29 27.44 14.24
CA ASP A 607 16.71 28.09 15.39
C ASP A 607 15.53 28.95 14.88
N LYS A 608 14.38 28.91 15.56
CA LYS A 608 13.18 29.65 15.11
C LYS A 608 13.34 31.17 15.12
N ASN A 609 14.53 31.65 15.47
CA ASN A 609 14.87 33.05 15.64
C ASN A 609 15.90 33.56 14.60
N SER A 610 16.28 32.72 13.63
CA SER A 610 17.22 33.08 12.57
C SER A 610 16.63 34.04 11.53
N ILE A 611 17.36 35.13 11.27
CA ILE A 611 17.05 36.08 10.17
C ILE A 611 17.14 35.37 8.81
N ILE A 612 18.07 34.42 8.68
CA ILE A 612 18.35 33.64 7.47
C ILE A 612 18.61 32.17 7.84
N HIS A 613 17.97 31.25 7.12
CA HIS A 613 18.28 29.83 7.12
C HIS A 613 19.12 29.46 5.90
N LEU A 614 20.17 28.66 6.12
CA LEU A 614 21.04 28.15 5.06
C LEU A 614 20.77 26.65 4.85
N TYR A 615 20.18 26.30 3.71
CA TYR A 615 19.87 24.90 3.36
C TYR A 615 20.88 24.29 2.38
N ASN A 616 21.02 22.97 2.45
CA ASN A 616 21.81 22.15 1.55
C ASN A 616 20.90 21.20 0.78
N TYR A 617 20.76 21.40 -0.53
CA TYR A 617 20.02 20.50 -1.41
C TYR A 617 20.88 20.16 -2.62
N ASN A 618 21.36 18.92 -2.68
CA ASN A 618 22.13 18.31 -3.77
C ASN A 618 23.54 18.89 -4.03
N THR A 619 24.44 18.06 -4.55
CA THR A 619 25.84 18.41 -4.93
C THR A 619 25.96 19.40 -6.10
N ASP A 620 24.85 19.80 -6.72
CA ASP A 620 24.83 20.70 -7.88
C ASP A 620 24.65 22.18 -7.46
N VAL A 621 24.31 22.46 -6.19
CA VAL A 621 23.97 23.80 -5.71
C VAL A 621 24.81 24.17 -4.50
N THR A 622 25.62 25.21 -4.64
CA THR A 622 26.27 25.86 -3.50
C THR A 622 25.19 26.68 -2.75
N GLY A 623 24.63 26.13 -1.68
CA GLY A 623 23.77 26.76 -0.65
C GLY A 623 22.46 27.51 -1.06
N ILE A 624 21.38 27.34 -0.29
CA ILE A 624 20.15 28.15 -0.39
C ILE A 624 19.97 29.02 0.86
N ILE A 625 19.74 30.33 0.68
CA ILE A 625 19.36 31.30 1.72
C ILE A 625 17.82 31.40 1.74
N ILE A 626 17.19 31.23 2.90
CA ILE A 626 15.77 31.52 3.14
C ILE A 626 15.66 32.56 4.24
N SER A 627 14.97 33.67 4.02
CA SER A 627 14.73 34.66 5.08
C SER A 627 13.31 34.57 5.65
N GLU A 628 13.21 34.50 6.97
CA GLU A 628 11.93 34.47 7.70
C GLU A 628 11.70 35.68 8.62
N MET A 629 12.76 36.43 8.96
CA MET A 629 12.69 37.61 9.84
C MET A 629 13.38 38.82 9.22
N VAL A 630 12.97 40.01 9.66
CA VAL A 630 13.55 41.29 9.27
C VAL A 630 14.79 41.58 10.09
N GLY A 631 15.82 42.13 9.46
CA GLY A 631 16.99 42.62 10.16
C GLY A 631 18.24 42.53 9.30
N THR A 632 19.37 42.75 9.94
CA THR A 632 20.69 42.61 9.32
C THR A 632 21.43 41.46 9.96
N THR A 633 22.05 40.63 9.16
CA THR A 633 23.00 39.60 9.61
C THR A 633 24.17 39.57 8.64
N THR A 634 25.19 38.76 8.92
CA THR A 634 26.33 38.58 8.04
C THR A 634 26.53 37.10 7.83
N ILE A 635 26.47 36.64 6.57
CA ILE A 635 26.88 35.28 6.23
C ILE A 635 28.41 35.25 6.24
N VAL A 636 28.97 34.30 6.98
CA VAL A 636 30.40 34.00 6.99
C VAL A 636 30.60 32.71 6.23
N ILE A 637 31.45 32.76 5.21
CA ILE A 637 31.99 31.61 4.51
C ILE A 637 33.42 31.46 5.00
N ASP A 638 33.64 30.47 5.84
CA ASP A 638 34.89 30.21 6.52
C ASP A 638 35.55 29.00 5.87
N PHE A 639 36.81 29.17 5.47
CA PHE A 639 37.69 28.08 5.08
C PHE A 639 38.81 27.98 6.13
N PRO A 640 38.59 27.26 7.23
CA PRO A 640 39.48 27.29 8.39
C PRO A 640 40.90 26.82 8.05
N LYS A 641 41.03 25.89 7.10
CA LYS A 641 42.30 25.26 6.72
C LYS A 641 43.38 26.27 6.31
N ASP A 642 43.03 27.26 5.50
CA ASP A 642 43.96 28.31 5.03
C ASP A 642 43.70 29.67 5.70
N GLY A 643 42.81 29.72 6.70
CA GLY A 643 42.43 30.95 7.38
C GLY A 643 41.70 31.97 6.49
N ILE A 644 41.12 31.53 5.37
CA ILE A 644 40.36 32.39 4.47
C ILE A 644 38.93 32.53 5.00
N LYS A 645 38.48 33.76 5.22
CA LYS A 645 37.10 34.05 5.63
C LYS A 645 36.50 35.13 4.76
N LYS A 646 35.32 34.87 4.18
CA LYS A 646 34.53 35.86 3.46
C LYS A 646 33.29 36.19 4.27
N GLN A 647 33.11 37.47 4.59
CA GLN A 647 31.93 37.96 5.28
C GLN A 647 31.07 38.74 4.30
N ILE A 648 29.80 38.38 4.22
CA ILE A 648 28.82 39.02 3.34
C ILE A 648 27.66 39.50 4.19
N PRO A 649 27.54 40.82 4.40
CA PRO A 649 26.36 41.41 5.01
C PRO A 649 25.10 41.06 4.21
N VAL A 650 24.04 40.71 4.92
CA VAL A 650 22.71 40.48 4.39
C VAL A 650 21.73 41.37 5.11
N GLU A 651 20.93 42.10 4.35
CA GLU A 651 19.90 43.00 4.87
C GLU A 651 18.54 42.50 4.40
N VAL A 652 17.72 42.03 5.35
CA VAL A 652 16.32 41.68 5.13
C VAL A 652 15.45 42.86 5.51
N LYS A 653 14.77 43.44 4.52
CA LYS A 653 13.87 44.57 4.73
C LYS A 653 12.45 44.12 5.08
N HIS A 654 11.82 44.81 6.03
CA HIS A 654 10.40 44.61 6.37
C HIS A 654 9.51 44.86 5.18
N VAL A 655 8.57 43.96 4.94
CA VAL A 655 7.49 44.13 3.99
C VAL A 655 6.19 44.03 4.80
N PRO A 656 5.43 45.13 4.97
CA PRO A 656 4.25 45.13 5.82
C PRO A 656 3.15 44.23 5.26
N VAL A 657 2.32 43.69 6.15
CA VAL A 657 1.08 43.01 5.73
C VAL A 657 0.09 44.07 5.27
N GLU A 658 -0.42 43.89 4.06
CA GLU A 658 -1.43 44.76 3.46
C GLU A 658 -2.83 44.17 3.62
N GLU A 659 -2.95 42.84 3.48
CA GLU A 659 -4.23 42.14 3.54
C GLU A 659 -4.06 40.69 4.03
N ILE A 660 -5.09 40.18 4.71
CA ILE A 660 -5.30 38.73 4.87
C ILE A 660 -6.46 38.31 3.97
N CYS A 661 -6.21 37.36 3.07
CA CYS A 661 -7.24 36.78 2.22
C CYS A 661 -7.62 35.41 2.79
N PHE A 662 -8.90 35.21 3.07
CA PHE A 662 -9.43 33.91 3.50
C PHE A 662 -10.52 33.46 2.52
N ASN A 663 -10.10 32.72 1.51
CA ASN A 663 -10.91 32.22 0.41
C ASN A 663 -11.40 30.79 0.67
N ALA A 664 -11.94 30.56 1.88
CA ALA A 664 -12.58 29.30 2.19
C ALA A 664 -13.88 29.14 1.37
N PRO A 665 -14.20 27.92 0.90
CA PRO A 665 -15.41 27.67 0.13
C PRO A 665 -16.66 27.90 0.97
N LYS A 666 -17.76 28.34 0.34
CA LYS A 666 -19.06 28.55 1.02
C LYS A 666 -19.71 27.23 1.45
N GLU A 667 -19.49 26.18 0.67
CA GLU A 667 -19.93 24.83 0.97
C GLU A 667 -18.75 23.87 0.80
N PHE A 668 -18.62 22.89 1.68
CA PHE A 668 -17.54 21.90 1.66
C PHE A 668 -18.11 20.51 1.88
N GLU A 669 -18.09 19.70 0.81
CA GLU A 669 -18.43 18.28 0.86
C GLU A 669 -17.30 17.50 1.55
N TYR A 670 -17.62 16.61 2.48
CA TYR A 670 -16.65 15.73 3.12
C TYR A 670 -17.08 14.25 3.10
N GLU A 671 -16.14 13.32 3.18
CA GLU A 671 -16.46 11.89 3.29
C GLU A 671 -16.54 11.47 4.76
N GLU A 672 -17.64 10.82 5.17
CA GLU A 672 -17.84 10.37 6.56
C GLU A 672 -16.86 9.26 7.00
N LEU A 673 -16.17 8.59 6.06
CA LEU A 673 -15.41 7.36 6.31
C LEU A 673 -13.92 7.45 5.89
N GLY A 674 -13.14 8.40 6.42
CA GLY A 674 -11.69 8.41 6.18
C GLY A 674 -10.86 9.22 7.17
N PHE A 675 -10.07 8.53 8.01
CA PHE A 675 -9.06 9.13 8.92
C PHE A 675 -7.62 9.02 8.39
N ALA A 676 -7.43 8.69 7.10
CA ALA A 676 -6.09 8.46 6.54
C ALA A 676 -5.39 9.77 6.13
N PRO A 677 -4.10 9.99 6.51
CA PRO A 677 -3.32 11.14 6.07
C PRO A 677 -3.27 11.21 4.53
N GLY A 678 -3.65 12.35 3.95
CA GLY A 678 -3.61 12.60 2.49
C GLY A 678 -4.96 12.54 1.76
N SER A 679 -6.08 12.36 2.46
CA SER A 679 -7.43 12.37 1.87
C SER A 679 -8.14 13.72 2.08
N TYR A 680 -8.94 14.14 1.10
CA TYR A 680 -9.62 15.46 0.96
C TYR A 680 -10.70 15.77 2.05
N ASN A 681 -10.49 15.37 3.31
CA ASN A 681 -11.47 15.48 4.39
C ASN A 681 -11.33 16.76 5.24
N GLY A 682 -10.89 17.87 4.64
CA GLY A 682 -10.80 19.16 5.31
C GLY A 682 -10.21 20.28 4.43
N ILE A 683 -10.39 21.53 4.84
CA ILE A 683 -9.97 22.72 4.08
C ILE A 683 -8.56 23.12 4.54
N TYR A 684 -7.53 22.82 3.75
CA TYR A 684 -6.15 23.18 4.06
C TYR A 684 -5.93 24.70 4.07
N LEU A 685 -5.42 25.22 5.18
CA LEU A 685 -5.23 26.66 5.33
C LEU A 685 -4.23 27.21 4.32
N ARG A 686 -3.17 26.47 3.99
CA ARG A 686 -2.21 26.90 2.96
C ARG A 686 -2.83 27.15 1.58
N ASN A 687 -4.03 26.62 1.32
CA ASN A 687 -4.75 26.76 0.05
C ASN A 687 -5.77 27.89 0.08
N VAL A 688 -6.32 28.22 1.24
CA VAL A 688 -7.43 29.19 1.38
C VAL A 688 -7.06 30.44 2.16
N LEU A 689 -5.93 30.44 2.84
CA LEU A 689 -5.45 31.55 3.64
C LEU A 689 -4.14 32.07 3.03
N GLU A 690 -4.18 33.32 2.59
CA GLU A 690 -3.04 34.02 2.00
C GLU A 690 -2.82 35.34 2.74
N ILE A 691 -1.55 35.74 2.85
CA ILE A 691 -1.16 37.06 3.33
C ILE A 691 -0.53 37.80 2.15
N LYS A 692 -1.05 39.00 1.85
CA LYS A 692 -0.57 39.82 0.75
C LYS A 692 0.25 41.01 1.28
N PRO A 693 1.39 41.32 0.63
CA PRO A 693 2.05 40.53 -0.43
C PRO A 693 2.67 39.22 0.12
N LYS A 694 2.89 38.20 -0.73
CA LYS A 694 3.40 36.86 -0.30
C LYS A 694 4.73 36.91 0.45
N ASN A 695 5.56 37.90 0.18
CA ASN A 695 6.83 38.12 0.87
C ASN A 695 6.70 38.98 2.14
N ALA A 696 5.49 39.33 2.59
CA ALA A 696 5.27 40.09 3.81
C ALA A 696 5.88 39.41 5.04
N THR A 697 6.37 40.24 5.95
CA THR A 697 7.00 39.85 7.22
C THR A 697 6.11 40.28 8.37
N TYR A 698 5.77 39.35 9.26
CA TYR A 698 4.89 39.60 10.40
C TYR A 698 5.25 38.67 11.56
N LYS A 699 4.91 39.08 12.78
CA LYS A 699 5.16 38.32 14.01
C LYS A 699 3.84 37.73 14.52
N GLY A 700 3.79 36.42 14.69
CA GLY A 700 2.59 35.70 15.14
C GLY A 700 1.98 34.82 14.05
N GLU A 701 1.01 33.97 14.43
CA GLU A 701 0.26 33.12 13.50
C GLU A 701 -1.12 33.72 13.25
N VAL A 702 -1.72 33.41 12.09
CA VAL A 702 -3.14 33.70 11.87
C VAL A 702 -3.96 32.77 12.77
N GLU A 703 -4.77 33.35 13.66
CA GLU A 703 -5.71 32.65 14.52
C GLU A 703 -6.99 32.33 13.74
N LEU A 704 -7.62 31.19 14.05
CA LEU A 704 -8.95 30.86 13.56
C LEU A 704 -9.93 30.77 14.73
N LYS A 705 -11.10 31.36 14.59
CA LYS A 705 -12.22 31.24 15.53
C LYS A 705 -13.44 30.69 14.82
N PHE A 706 -14.11 29.71 15.44
CA PHE A 706 -15.29 29.06 14.91
C PHE A 706 -16.52 29.48 15.71
N SER A 707 -17.64 29.77 15.05
CA SER A 707 -18.91 30.05 15.75
C SER A 707 -19.49 28.82 16.47
N ASP A 708 -19.18 27.61 15.98
CA ASP A 708 -19.55 26.32 16.57
C ASP A 708 -18.47 25.26 16.24
N GLU A 709 -17.61 24.98 17.22
CA GLU A 709 -16.54 23.98 17.09
C GLU A 709 -17.04 22.53 17.03
N SER A 710 -18.33 22.27 17.29
CA SER A 710 -18.92 20.93 17.13
C SER A 710 -19.20 20.58 15.67
N ILE A 711 -19.16 21.56 14.76
CA ILE A 711 -19.36 21.40 13.32
C ILE A 711 -18.01 21.26 12.60
N ALA A 712 -17.05 22.13 12.92
CA ALA A 712 -15.68 22.04 12.41
C ALA A 712 -14.68 22.72 13.35
N PHE A 713 -13.41 22.31 13.30
CA PHE A 713 -12.34 22.89 14.11
C PHE A 713 -11.01 22.91 13.36
N ARG A 714 -10.00 23.63 13.89
CA ARG A 714 -8.65 23.66 13.32
C ARG A 714 -7.83 22.45 13.79
N GLU A 715 -7.40 21.62 12.85
CA GLU A 715 -6.50 20.48 13.08
C GLU A 715 -5.10 20.84 12.59
N ARG A 716 -4.07 20.45 13.35
CA ARG A 716 -2.65 20.76 13.08
C ARG A 716 -1.75 19.52 13.02
N ARG A 717 -2.22 18.37 13.50
CA ARG A 717 -1.42 17.13 13.64
C ARG A 717 -0.94 16.57 12.30
N TYR A 718 -1.70 16.80 11.22
CA TYR A 718 -1.48 16.20 9.89
C TYR A 718 -1.44 17.24 8.75
N GLY A 719 -1.00 18.45 9.07
CA GLY A 719 -1.16 19.64 8.24
C GLY A 719 -2.12 20.62 8.91
N ASP A 720 -2.01 21.91 8.61
CA ASP A 720 -2.84 22.96 9.19
C ASP A 720 -4.10 23.16 8.33
N TYR A 721 -5.27 22.72 8.82
CA TYR A 721 -6.53 22.70 8.06
C TYR A 721 -7.78 22.81 8.95
N ILE A 722 -8.92 23.14 8.33
CA ILE A 722 -10.25 23.13 8.97
C ILE A 722 -10.88 21.76 8.75
N LYS A 723 -11.12 21.02 9.82
CA LYS A 723 -11.68 19.66 9.80
C LYS A 723 -13.17 19.68 10.12
N PRO A 724 -14.06 19.20 9.23
CA PRO A 724 -15.46 18.93 9.56
C PRO A 724 -15.60 17.78 10.56
N ILE A 725 -16.58 17.88 11.44
CA ILE A 725 -17.01 16.85 12.39
C ILE A 725 -18.36 16.25 11.99
N LYS A 726 -19.30 17.10 11.57
CA LYS A 726 -20.66 16.72 11.18
C LYS A 726 -21.24 17.74 10.18
N ASP A 727 -22.34 17.37 9.53
CA ASP A 727 -23.14 18.28 8.73
C ASP A 727 -23.56 19.52 9.54
N GLY A 728 -23.41 20.70 8.94
CA GLY A 728 -23.78 21.95 9.58
C GLY A 728 -23.11 23.17 8.97
N THR A 729 -23.53 24.35 9.39
CA THR A 729 -22.97 25.63 8.94
C THR A 729 -22.23 26.30 10.09
N VAL A 730 -21.01 26.77 9.85
CA VAL A 730 -20.15 27.43 10.85
C VAL A 730 -19.47 28.66 10.25
N ASP A 731 -19.40 29.74 11.01
CA ASP A 731 -18.59 30.91 10.68
C ASP A 731 -17.16 30.69 11.15
N VAL A 732 -16.21 30.77 10.23
CA VAL A 732 -14.78 30.69 10.50
C VAL A 732 -14.16 32.07 10.31
N THR A 733 -13.57 32.61 11.37
CA THR A 733 -12.92 33.92 11.35
C THR A 733 -11.41 33.76 11.41
N ALA A 734 -10.72 34.19 10.36
CA ALA A 734 -9.27 34.34 10.35
C ALA A 734 -8.87 35.71 10.90
N TYR A 735 -7.92 35.73 11.83
CA TYR A 735 -7.53 36.92 12.58
C TYR A 735 -6.01 37.02 12.68
N LEU A 736 -5.44 38.18 12.33
CA LEU A 736 -4.02 38.48 12.45
C LEU A 736 -3.83 39.90 12.99
N LYS A 737 -3.01 40.05 14.03
CA LYS A 737 -2.59 41.36 14.54
C LYS A 737 -1.09 41.53 14.33
N THR A 738 -0.71 42.47 13.48
CA THR A 738 0.70 42.77 13.17
C THR A 738 0.86 44.24 12.79
N ASP A 739 2.06 44.80 12.96
CA ASP A 739 2.36 46.20 12.61
C ASP A 739 1.40 47.24 13.23
N GLY A 740 0.86 46.95 14.43
CA GLY A 740 -0.13 47.80 15.08
C GLY A 740 -1.50 47.82 14.39
N LYS A 741 -1.72 47.00 13.37
CA LYS A 741 -2.98 46.83 12.64
C LYS A 741 -3.63 45.48 12.96
N GLU A 742 -4.95 45.44 12.92
CA GLU A 742 -5.74 44.23 13.07
C GLU A 742 -6.40 43.87 11.74
N PHE A 743 -6.11 42.68 11.24
CA PHE A 743 -6.69 42.10 10.05
C PHE A 743 -7.65 41.00 10.49
N LYS A 744 -8.90 41.06 10.02
CA LYS A 744 -9.93 40.06 10.34
C LYS A 744 -10.79 39.79 9.12
N ILE A 745 -11.11 38.52 8.90
CA ILE A 745 -11.98 38.11 7.80
C ILE A 745 -12.77 36.86 8.21
N THR A 746 -14.09 36.91 8.06
CA THR A 746 -15.00 35.81 8.41
C THR A 746 -15.58 35.19 7.15
N ARG A 747 -15.71 33.85 7.16
CA ARG A 747 -16.36 33.07 6.12
C ARG A 747 -17.32 32.08 6.74
N THR A 748 -18.56 32.10 6.28
CA THR A 748 -19.57 31.08 6.61
C THR A 748 -19.35 29.88 5.70
N ILE A 749 -19.17 28.70 6.29
CA ILE A 749 -18.91 27.45 5.58
C ILE A 749 -19.97 26.44 5.98
N LYS A 750 -20.64 25.84 5.00
CA LYS A 750 -21.56 24.73 5.19
C LYS A 750 -20.88 23.41 4.86
N PHE A 751 -20.67 22.59 5.88
CA PHE A 751 -20.14 21.23 5.76
C PHE A 751 -21.29 20.23 5.55
N TYR A 752 -21.11 19.30 4.63
CA TYR A 752 -22.07 18.22 4.38
C TYR A 752 -21.38 16.94 3.90
N GLY A 753 -21.84 15.80 4.40
CA GLY A 753 -21.33 14.47 4.05
C GLY A 753 -21.79 14.03 2.66
N LYS A 754 -20.87 13.51 1.84
CA LYS A 754 -21.19 12.89 0.54
C LYS A 754 -22.02 11.62 0.77
N LYS A 755 -23.31 11.66 0.43
CA LYS A 755 -24.18 10.48 0.45
C LYS A 755 -24.12 9.75 -0.89
N LYS A 756 -23.53 8.56 -0.92
CA LYS A 756 -23.54 7.67 -2.09
C LYS A 756 -24.90 6.95 -2.14
N PRO A 757 -25.79 7.25 -3.11
CA PRO A 757 -27.09 6.59 -3.21
C PRO A 757 -26.90 5.10 -3.55
N VAL A 758 -27.90 4.27 -3.22
CA VAL A 758 -27.94 2.90 -3.72
C VAL A 758 -28.48 2.92 -5.14
N ASP A 759 -27.67 2.56 -6.14
CA ASP A 759 -28.13 2.44 -7.54
C ASP A 759 -29.01 1.21 -7.70
N LYS A 760 -28.51 0.08 -7.20
CA LYS A 760 -29.24 -1.19 -7.18
C LYS A 760 -28.79 -2.06 -6.02
N ILE A 761 -29.62 -3.03 -5.66
CA ILE A 761 -29.22 -4.15 -4.82
C ILE A 761 -29.00 -5.39 -5.68
N GLN A 762 -28.01 -6.21 -5.34
CA GLN A 762 -27.69 -7.42 -6.09
C GLN A 762 -27.48 -8.63 -5.17
N LEU A 763 -27.65 -9.83 -5.75
CA LEU A 763 -27.39 -11.08 -5.06
C LEU A 763 -25.91 -11.41 -5.12
N THR A 764 -25.30 -11.70 -3.97
CA THR A 764 -24.02 -12.41 -3.90
C THR A 764 -24.21 -13.92 -3.97
N LYS A 765 -25.41 -14.41 -3.59
CA LYS A 765 -25.81 -15.82 -3.68
C LYS A 765 -27.32 -15.92 -3.97
N GLU A 766 -27.69 -16.73 -4.95
CA GLU A 766 -29.11 -16.96 -5.29
C GLU A 766 -29.80 -17.96 -4.37
N LYS A 767 -29.04 -18.89 -3.78
CA LYS A 767 -29.53 -19.96 -2.92
C LYS A 767 -28.69 -20.07 -1.65
N ILE A 768 -29.36 -20.24 -0.52
CA ILE A 768 -28.75 -20.43 0.79
C ILE A 768 -29.32 -21.70 1.41
N GLN A 769 -28.45 -22.50 1.99
CA GLN A 769 -28.83 -23.60 2.87
C GLN A 769 -28.46 -23.20 4.29
N VAL A 770 -29.44 -23.20 5.19
CA VAL A 770 -29.28 -22.89 6.62
C VAL A 770 -29.84 -24.06 7.42
N LYS A 771 -29.27 -24.42 8.56
CA LYS A 771 -29.84 -25.46 9.45
C LYS A 771 -30.85 -24.85 10.42
N VAL A 772 -31.69 -25.67 11.02
CA VAL A 772 -32.49 -25.26 12.19
C VAL A 772 -31.55 -24.71 13.28
N ASP A 773 -31.89 -23.53 13.81
CA ASP A 773 -31.14 -22.67 14.74
C ASP A 773 -29.91 -21.93 14.18
N GLU A 774 -29.48 -22.21 12.95
CA GLU A 774 -28.34 -21.54 12.31
C GLU A 774 -28.74 -20.17 11.74
N ILE A 775 -27.84 -19.18 11.82
CA ILE A 775 -28.02 -17.82 11.26
C ILE A 775 -26.96 -17.62 10.18
N LEU A 776 -27.38 -17.23 8.96
CA LEU A 776 -26.48 -16.96 7.84
C LEU A 776 -26.83 -15.62 7.15
N PRO A 777 -25.86 -14.88 6.60
CA PRO A 777 -26.15 -13.71 5.77
C PRO A 777 -27.04 -14.07 4.58
N ILE A 778 -28.04 -13.23 4.27
CA ILE A 778 -29.00 -13.45 3.16
C ILE A 778 -28.31 -13.35 1.78
N GLY A 779 -27.06 -12.89 1.72
CA GLY A 779 -26.28 -12.88 0.48
C GLY A 779 -26.73 -11.80 -0.49
N ILE A 780 -26.99 -10.60 0.03
CA ILE A 780 -27.34 -9.39 -0.74
C ILE A 780 -26.37 -8.26 -0.41
N GLU A 781 -26.12 -7.40 -1.39
CA GLU A 781 -25.31 -6.18 -1.21
C GLU A 781 -25.85 -5.00 -2.04
N THR A 782 -25.47 -3.79 -1.66
CA THR A 782 -25.73 -2.58 -2.44
C THR A 782 -24.69 -2.42 -3.56
N VAL A 783 -25.09 -1.73 -4.62
CA VAL A 783 -24.22 -1.25 -5.69
C VAL A 783 -24.41 0.27 -5.77
N PRO A 784 -23.35 1.08 -5.60
CA PRO A 784 -22.01 0.66 -5.19
C PRO A 784 -21.99 0.10 -3.75
N LYS A 785 -20.97 -0.72 -3.44
CA LYS A 785 -20.88 -1.44 -2.16
C LYS A 785 -20.68 -0.54 -0.95
N ASP A 786 -20.18 0.67 -1.18
CA ASP A 786 -19.98 1.73 -0.19
C ASP A 786 -21.08 2.78 -0.22
N ALA A 787 -22.27 2.44 -0.76
CA ALA A 787 -23.45 3.29 -0.65
C ALA A 787 -23.75 3.64 0.81
N SER A 788 -24.25 4.86 1.03
CA SER A 788 -24.47 5.45 2.36
C SER A 788 -25.65 4.85 3.12
N ASN A 789 -26.59 4.18 2.44
CA ASN A 789 -27.71 3.47 3.06
C ASN A 789 -27.72 2.00 2.62
N GLN A 790 -27.21 1.10 3.47
CA GLN A 790 -27.13 -0.34 3.19
C GLN A 790 -28.21 -1.15 3.94
N GLU A 791 -29.29 -0.49 4.34
CA GLU A 791 -30.40 -1.16 5.00
C GLU A 791 -31.38 -1.73 3.99
N PHE A 792 -31.94 -2.90 4.31
CA PHE A 792 -32.92 -3.57 3.48
C PHE A 792 -34.23 -3.79 4.24
N GLN A 793 -35.31 -3.96 3.49
CA GLN A 793 -36.59 -4.46 3.97
C GLN A 793 -36.88 -5.80 3.28
N TYR A 794 -37.34 -6.77 4.08
CA TYR A 794 -37.51 -8.16 3.64
C TYR A 794 -38.98 -8.59 3.63
N LYS A 795 -39.31 -9.52 2.75
CA LYS A 795 -40.57 -10.26 2.73
C LYS A 795 -40.29 -11.74 2.54
N VAL A 796 -40.74 -12.58 3.46
CA VAL A 796 -40.57 -14.04 3.41
C VAL A 796 -41.81 -14.67 2.76
N SER A 797 -41.63 -15.65 1.88
CA SER A 797 -42.73 -16.28 1.15
C SER A 797 -43.61 -17.19 2.01
N LYS A 798 -43.09 -17.66 3.15
CA LYS A 798 -43.80 -18.50 4.11
C LYS A 798 -43.29 -18.28 5.54
N ASP A 799 -44.18 -17.87 6.42
CA ASP A 799 -43.86 -17.60 7.82
C ASP A 799 -43.55 -18.89 8.60
N GLY A 800 -42.71 -18.76 9.64
CA GLY A 800 -42.39 -19.83 10.59
C GLY A 800 -41.36 -20.87 10.11
N ILE A 801 -40.80 -20.71 8.90
CA ILE A 801 -39.68 -21.54 8.41
C ILE A 801 -38.33 -20.86 8.72
N VAL A 802 -38.26 -19.55 8.53
CA VAL A 802 -37.08 -18.73 8.83
C VAL A 802 -37.48 -17.48 9.61
N ASP A 803 -36.51 -16.89 10.30
CA ASP A 803 -36.59 -15.54 10.88
C ASP A 803 -35.54 -14.63 10.23
N ILE A 804 -35.79 -13.32 10.17
CA ILE A 804 -34.86 -12.33 9.60
C ILE A 804 -34.29 -11.48 10.72
N ILE A 805 -32.97 -11.55 10.89
CA ILE A 805 -32.24 -10.86 11.96
C ILE A 805 -31.22 -9.93 11.30
N GLY A 806 -31.54 -8.64 11.23
CA GLY A 806 -30.74 -7.68 10.46
C GLY A 806 -30.71 -8.07 8.98
N ASN A 807 -29.50 -8.29 8.43
CA ASN A 807 -29.29 -8.74 7.04
C ASN A 807 -29.03 -10.26 6.93
N SER A 808 -29.41 -11.01 7.97
CA SER A 808 -29.22 -12.47 8.06
C SER A 808 -30.55 -13.21 8.21
N VAL A 809 -30.54 -14.49 7.86
CA VAL A 809 -31.65 -15.42 7.97
C VAL A 809 -31.33 -16.49 8.99
N LYS A 810 -32.23 -16.71 9.96
CA LYS A 810 -32.20 -17.82 10.91
C LYS A 810 -33.10 -18.95 10.45
N GLY A 811 -32.62 -20.19 10.41
CA GLY A 811 -33.48 -21.36 10.22
C GLY A 811 -34.31 -21.66 11.48
N LEU A 812 -35.64 -21.68 11.38
CA LEU A 812 -36.53 -22.05 12.51
C LEU A 812 -37.03 -23.48 12.40
N LYS A 813 -37.36 -23.90 11.18
CA LYS A 813 -37.94 -25.21 10.89
C LYS A 813 -37.55 -25.64 9.48
N GLU A 814 -37.38 -26.94 9.28
CA GLU A 814 -37.09 -27.51 7.96
C GLU A 814 -38.12 -27.07 6.90
N GLY A 815 -37.62 -26.72 5.71
CA GLY A 815 -38.44 -26.28 4.59
C GLY A 815 -37.71 -25.28 3.70
N THR A 816 -38.30 -24.94 2.55
CA THR A 816 -37.74 -23.96 1.62
C THR A 816 -38.65 -22.74 1.54
N VAL A 817 -38.05 -21.55 1.57
CA VAL A 817 -38.73 -20.25 1.40
C VAL A 817 -37.98 -19.38 0.42
N GLU A 818 -38.64 -18.34 -0.08
CA GLU A 818 -38.00 -17.23 -0.79
C GLU A 818 -38.05 -15.99 0.08
N ILE A 819 -36.93 -15.28 0.14
CA ILE A 819 -36.82 -13.96 0.77
C ILE A 819 -36.67 -12.94 -0.34
N GLU A 820 -37.66 -12.06 -0.48
CA GLU A 820 -37.56 -10.87 -1.33
C GLU A 820 -36.98 -9.71 -0.51
N ALA A 821 -35.90 -9.11 -0.99
CA ALA A 821 -35.27 -7.93 -0.40
C ALA A 821 -35.49 -6.70 -1.29
N LYS A 822 -35.69 -5.55 -0.64
CA LYS A 822 -35.66 -4.21 -1.25
C LYS A 822 -34.79 -3.28 -0.41
N SER A 823 -34.12 -2.30 -1.03
CA SER A 823 -33.40 -1.26 -0.28
C SER A 823 -34.40 -0.40 0.50
N LYS A 824 -33.97 0.12 1.66
CA LYS A 824 -34.68 1.21 2.35
C LYS A 824 -34.34 2.59 1.78
N ASP A 825 -33.27 2.69 0.98
CA ASP A 825 -33.02 3.89 0.19
C ASP A 825 -34.14 4.05 -0.84
N LYS A 826 -34.92 5.12 -0.72
CA LYS A 826 -36.08 5.40 -1.59
C LYS A 826 -35.67 5.57 -3.06
N ASN A 827 -34.40 5.83 -3.33
CA ASN A 827 -33.85 5.97 -4.69
C ASN A 827 -33.68 4.61 -5.39
N CYS A 828 -33.53 3.52 -4.64
CA CYS A 828 -33.34 2.18 -5.18
C CYS A 828 -34.67 1.42 -5.28
N LYS A 829 -35.18 1.27 -6.50
CA LYS A 829 -36.47 0.62 -6.76
C LYS A 829 -36.37 -0.89 -7.04
N ASN A 830 -35.18 -1.42 -7.33
CA ASN A 830 -35.03 -2.81 -7.71
C ASN A 830 -35.16 -3.76 -6.51
N ARG A 831 -35.58 -4.99 -6.77
CA ARG A 831 -35.78 -6.04 -5.77
C ARG A 831 -35.00 -7.27 -6.18
N VAL A 832 -34.57 -8.05 -5.21
CA VAL A 832 -33.90 -9.34 -5.43
C VAL A 832 -34.55 -10.42 -4.58
N LYS A 833 -34.51 -11.67 -5.06
CA LYS A 833 -35.08 -12.82 -4.36
C LYS A 833 -34.01 -13.86 -4.10
N VAL A 834 -33.95 -14.35 -2.87
CA VAL A 834 -33.03 -15.42 -2.44
C VAL A 834 -33.85 -16.62 -2.01
N THR A 835 -33.53 -17.81 -2.54
CA THR A 835 -34.13 -19.05 -2.07
C THR A 835 -33.35 -19.56 -0.85
N VAL A 836 -34.03 -19.75 0.29
CA VAL A 836 -33.44 -20.32 1.51
C VAL A 836 -34.04 -21.69 1.78
N THR A 837 -33.20 -22.72 1.87
CA THR A 837 -33.59 -24.06 2.32
C THR A 837 -33.08 -24.28 3.73
N VAL A 838 -34.01 -24.49 4.65
CA VAL A 838 -33.73 -24.88 6.03
C VAL A 838 -33.58 -26.39 6.10
N LEU A 839 -32.37 -26.85 6.41
CA LEU A 839 -32.00 -28.25 6.62
C LEU A 839 -32.23 -28.67 8.07
N PRO A 840 -32.35 -29.98 8.35
CA PRO A 840 -32.38 -30.50 9.72
C PRO A 840 -31.20 -29.98 10.53
N LYS A 841 -31.35 -29.91 11.86
CA LYS A 841 -30.26 -29.58 12.78
C LYS A 841 -29.09 -30.53 12.55
N GLY A 842 -28.10 -30.07 11.78
CA GLY A 842 -26.90 -30.85 11.52
C GLY A 842 -26.10 -31.05 12.80
N LYS A 843 -25.21 -32.05 12.83
CA LYS A 843 -24.22 -32.19 13.90
C LYS A 843 -23.48 -30.85 14.03
N LEU A 844 -23.61 -30.19 15.18
CA LEU A 844 -22.96 -28.91 15.46
C LEU A 844 -21.44 -29.08 15.30
N ARG A 845 -20.78 -28.06 14.74
CA ARG A 845 -19.33 -28.04 14.59
C ARG A 845 -18.74 -28.01 16.00
N ASP A 846 -17.88 -28.97 16.32
CA ASP A 846 -17.21 -28.97 17.62
C ASP A 846 -16.06 -27.96 17.60
N ILE A 847 -16.39 -26.68 17.81
CA ILE A 847 -15.44 -25.58 17.79
C ILE A 847 -14.33 -25.80 18.83
N LYS A 848 -14.66 -26.41 19.98
CA LYS A 848 -13.67 -26.69 21.03
C LYS A 848 -12.62 -27.69 20.55
N GLU A 849 -13.06 -28.76 19.90
CA GLU A 849 -12.16 -29.75 19.32
C GLU A 849 -11.36 -29.19 18.12
N GLU A 850 -11.97 -28.35 17.30
CA GLU A 850 -11.26 -27.70 16.20
C GLU A 850 -10.16 -26.74 16.69
N VAL A 851 -10.42 -25.99 17.76
CA VAL A 851 -9.39 -25.16 18.40
C VAL A 851 -8.22 -26.01 18.88
N LYS A 852 -8.49 -27.14 19.56
CA LYS A 852 -7.44 -28.06 20.02
C LYS A 852 -6.58 -28.59 18.87
N ASN A 853 -7.23 -29.02 17.79
CA ASN A 853 -6.54 -29.52 16.59
C ASN A 853 -5.73 -28.40 15.91
N THR A 854 -6.31 -27.20 15.80
CA THR A 854 -5.61 -26.04 15.22
C THR A 854 -4.39 -25.64 16.03
N ILE A 855 -4.46 -25.59 17.36
CA ILE A 855 -3.32 -25.33 18.24
C ILE A 855 -2.24 -26.39 18.00
N LYS A 856 -2.61 -27.68 18.00
CA LYS A 856 -1.66 -28.78 17.76
C LYS A 856 -0.94 -28.64 16.42
N GLU A 857 -1.68 -28.32 15.36
CA GLU A 857 -1.13 -28.17 14.01
C GLU A 857 -0.26 -26.91 13.86
N VAL A 858 -0.64 -25.78 14.46
CA VAL A 858 0.14 -24.53 14.39
C VAL A 858 1.40 -24.59 15.25
N THR A 859 1.41 -25.41 16.31
CA THR A 859 2.56 -25.58 17.21
C THR A 859 3.84 -25.93 16.44
N THR A 860 3.77 -26.70 15.35
CA THR A 860 4.95 -27.04 14.53
C THR A 860 5.54 -25.83 13.82
N ASN A 861 4.73 -24.83 13.49
CA ASN A 861 5.17 -23.60 12.82
C ASN A 861 5.78 -22.59 13.81
N ILE A 862 5.38 -22.67 15.08
CA ILE A 862 5.87 -21.79 16.16
C ILE A 862 7.15 -22.33 16.78
N LYS A 863 7.32 -23.66 16.82
CA LYS A 863 8.52 -24.30 17.35
C LYS A 863 9.76 -23.91 16.54
N LYS A 864 10.84 -23.62 17.26
CA LYS A 864 12.18 -23.35 16.72
C LYS A 864 13.21 -24.21 17.45
N ASP A 865 14.33 -24.45 16.79
CA ASP A 865 15.49 -25.11 17.41
C ASP A 865 16.10 -24.23 18.51
N LYS A 866 16.09 -22.91 18.29
CA LYS A 866 16.61 -21.90 19.22
C LYS A 866 15.72 -20.67 19.25
N TYR A 867 15.53 -20.10 20.45
CA TYR A 867 14.80 -18.85 20.66
C TYR A 867 15.77 -17.74 21.06
N ASN A 868 15.54 -16.53 20.54
CA ASN A 868 16.37 -15.36 20.82
C ASN A 868 15.50 -14.18 21.28
N PHE A 869 16.15 -13.10 21.74
CA PHE A 869 15.49 -11.81 21.96
C PHE A 869 14.61 -11.43 20.74
N ASN A 870 13.36 -11.03 20.99
CA ASN A 870 12.25 -10.84 20.02
C ASN A 870 11.38 -12.09 19.72
N ASP A 871 11.63 -13.25 20.34
CA ASP A 871 10.78 -14.44 20.25
C ASP A 871 9.75 -14.58 21.38
N GLU A 872 9.54 -13.54 22.20
CA GLU A 872 8.77 -13.58 23.46
C GLU A 872 7.36 -14.16 23.30
N TRP A 873 6.66 -13.80 22.21
CA TRP A 873 5.29 -14.27 21.98
C TRP A 873 5.20 -15.72 21.53
N ASN A 874 6.22 -16.23 20.82
CA ASN A 874 6.32 -17.64 20.47
C ASN A 874 6.54 -18.46 21.75
N ILE A 875 7.46 -18.01 22.60
CA ILE A 875 7.77 -18.62 23.90
C ILE A 875 6.51 -18.67 24.77
N LEU A 876 5.84 -17.52 24.94
CA LEU A 876 4.62 -17.44 25.72
C LEU A 876 3.54 -18.41 25.21
N GLY A 877 3.28 -18.43 23.90
CA GLY A 877 2.29 -19.35 23.33
C GLY A 877 2.61 -20.81 23.67
N LEU A 878 3.83 -21.25 23.38
CA LEU A 878 4.26 -22.65 23.58
C LEU A 878 4.20 -23.09 25.05
N VAL A 879 4.70 -22.28 25.97
CA VAL A 879 4.76 -22.66 27.39
C VAL A 879 3.37 -22.68 28.00
N ARG A 880 2.49 -21.77 27.56
CA ARG A 880 1.13 -21.67 28.10
C ARG A 880 0.17 -22.73 27.57
N ILE A 881 0.54 -23.49 26.53
CA ILE A 881 -0.13 -24.74 26.18
C ILE A 881 0.48 -25.93 26.93
N ASP A 882 1.81 -26.09 26.88
CA ASP A 882 2.57 -27.15 27.54
C ASP A 882 4.02 -26.73 27.73
N LYS A 883 4.46 -26.62 29.00
CA LYS A 883 5.81 -26.23 29.39
C LYS A 883 6.91 -27.12 28.81
N ASN A 884 6.60 -28.37 28.47
CA ASN A 884 7.55 -29.33 27.89
C ASN A 884 7.82 -29.09 26.40
N LEU A 885 7.10 -28.16 25.75
CA LEU A 885 7.35 -27.82 24.35
C LEU A 885 8.61 -26.98 24.14
N ILE A 886 9.17 -26.39 25.21
CA ILE A 886 10.46 -25.71 25.20
C ILE A 886 11.40 -26.44 26.15
N ALA A 887 12.46 -27.02 25.59
CA ALA A 887 13.47 -27.74 26.37
C ALA A 887 14.29 -26.77 27.24
N GLU A 888 14.88 -27.27 28.33
CA GLU A 888 15.65 -26.43 29.25
C GLU A 888 16.84 -25.72 28.56
N GLU A 889 17.52 -26.41 27.65
CA GLU A 889 18.58 -25.83 26.81
C GLU A 889 18.08 -24.64 25.98
N GLN A 890 16.86 -24.71 25.45
CA GLN A 890 16.25 -23.64 24.66
C GLN A 890 15.85 -22.44 25.53
N LYS A 891 15.47 -22.68 26.79
CA LYS A 891 15.23 -21.61 27.78
C LYS A 891 16.55 -20.91 28.14
N ASP A 892 17.63 -21.68 28.30
CA ASP A 892 18.96 -21.14 28.58
C ASP A 892 19.50 -20.36 27.38
N ASP A 893 19.28 -20.85 26.15
CA ASP A 893 19.59 -20.13 24.92
C ASP A 893 18.89 -18.77 24.84
N TYR A 894 17.60 -18.73 25.15
CA TYR A 894 16.84 -17.48 25.20
C TYR A 894 17.41 -16.55 26.27
N LEU A 895 17.64 -17.03 27.50
CA LEU A 895 18.24 -16.24 28.57
C LEU A 895 19.62 -15.68 28.19
N ASN A 896 20.47 -16.49 27.55
CA ASN A 896 21.77 -16.06 27.06
C ASN A 896 21.66 -14.99 25.98
N SER A 897 20.67 -15.09 25.08
CA SER A 897 20.40 -14.05 24.08
C SER A 897 19.97 -12.71 24.71
N ILE A 898 19.21 -12.75 25.81
CA ILE A 898 18.85 -11.57 26.61
C ILE A 898 20.10 -10.95 27.23
N ILE A 899 20.95 -11.77 27.89
CA ILE A 899 22.21 -11.30 28.47
C ILE A 899 23.13 -10.69 27.40
N GLN A 900 23.17 -11.26 26.20
CA GLN A 900 23.95 -10.73 25.08
C GLN A 900 23.38 -9.39 24.59
N SER A 901 22.06 -9.26 24.46
CA SER A 901 21.40 -7.99 24.12
C SER A 901 21.72 -6.90 25.15
N MET A 902 21.71 -7.24 26.44
CA MET A 902 22.09 -6.31 27.52
C MET A 902 23.56 -5.87 27.46
N LYS A 903 24.47 -6.75 27.01
CA LYS A 903 25.90 -6.42 26.86
C LYS A 903 26.17 -5.52 25.64
N ASN A 904 25.34 -5.64 24.61
CA ASN A 904 25.55 -4.95 23.32
C ASN A 904 24.87 -3.57 23.25
N GLY A 905 24.03 -3.18 24.22
CA GLY A 905 23.32 -1.91 24.21
C GLY A 905 22.42 -1.66 25.43
N ASN A 906 21.70 -0.53 25.43
CA ASN A 906 20.82 -0.09 26.52
C ASN A 906 19.38 -0.64 26.43
N ASP A 907 19.10 -1.63 25.59
CA ASP A 907 17.74 -2.05 25.18
C ASP A 907 16.85 -2.64 26.28
N LEU A 908 17.42 -2.97 27.44
CA LEU A 908 16.70 -3.50 28.63
C LEU A 908 16.99 -2.72 29.92
N SER A 909 17.58 -1.52 29.80
CA SER A 909 17.82 -0.60 30.92
C SER A 909 16.58 0.22 31.27
N VAL A 910 16.59 0.92 32.40
CA VAL A 910 15.52 1.88 32.77
C VAL A 910 15.30 3.01 31.75
N LYS A 911 16.25 3.25 30.84
CA LYS A 911 16.14 4.24 29.75
C LYS A 911 15.60 3.64 28.45
N ALA A 912 15.46 2.33 28.37
CA ALA A 912 14.96 1.63 27.18
C ALA A 912 13.48 1.90 26.95
N LYS A 913 13.00 1.48 25.77
CA LYS A 913 11.57 1.44 25.48
C LYS A 913 10.89 0.44 26.44
N PRO A 914 9.88 0.86 27.23
CA PRO A 914 9.26 -0.01 28.25
C PRO A 914 8.79 -1.36 27.70
N THR A 915 8.16 -1.35 26.52
CA THR A 915 7.64 -2.57 25.88
C THR A 915 8.70 -3.63 25.56
N ASN A 916 9.98 -3.27 25.42
CA ASN A 916 11.04 -4.27 25.23
C ASN A 916 11.28 -5.04 26.53
N ILE A 917 11.30 -4.33 27.66
CA ILE A 917 11.53 -4.88 28.99
C ILE A 917 10.32 -5.73 29.41
N GLU A 918 9.11 -5.22 29.20
CA GLU A 918 7.86 -5.84 29.63
C GLU A 918 7.62 -7.19 28.96
N LYS A 919 7.86 -7.28 27.64
CA LYS A 919 7.74 -8.54 26.89
C LYS A 919 8.74 -9.58 27.36
N VAL A 920 10.00 -9.17 27.61
CA VAL A 920 11.04 -10.06 28.15
C VAL A 920 10.67 -10.55 29.55
N VAL A 921 10.16 -9.66 30.42
CA VAL A 921 9.66 -10.08 31.74
C VAL A 921 8.56 -11.11 31.58
N ILE A 922 7.54 -10.85 30.76
CA ILE A 922 6.44 -11.80 30.50
C ILE A 922 6.98 -13.16 30.01
N ALA A 923 7.89 -13.18 29.04
CA ALA A 923 8.45 -14.42 28.51
C ALA A 923 9.28 -15.18 29.54
N LEU A 924 10.21 -14.51 30.24
CA LEU A 924 11.05 -15.13 31.28
C LEU A 924 10.23 -15.64 32.45
N THR A 925 9.21 -14.89 32.87
CA THR A 925 8.24 -15.34 33.86
C THR A 925 7.54 -16.62 33.40
N SER A 926 7.13 -16.71 32.14
CA SER A 926 6.42 -17.89 31.62
C SER A 926 7.28 -19.15 31.66
N ILE A 927 8.58 -19.04 31.38
CA ILE A 927 9.52 -20.17 31.43
C ILE A 927 10.12 -20.42 32.83
N GLY A 928 9.65 -19.70 33.85
CA GLY A 928 10.10 -19.87 35.24
C GLY A 928 11.50 -19.32 35.54
N LYS A 929 12.08 -18.47 34.68
CA LYS A 929 13.38 -17.83 34.94
C LYS A 929 13.19 -16.54 35.75
N SER A 930 14.11 -16.27 36.68
CA SER A 930 14.05 -15.08 37.52
C SER A 930 14.32 -13.80 36.72
N VAL A 931 13.54 -12.76 36.98
CA VAL A 931 13.64 -11.41 36.36
C VAL A 931 14.20 -10.35 37.31
N GLU A 932 14.46 -10.73 38.57
CA GLU A 932 14.93 -9.82 39.62
C GLU A 932 16.44 -9.60 39.60
N ASN A 933 17.18 -10.52 38.98
CA ASN A 933 18.62 -10.43 38.79
C ASN A 933 19.05 -11.19 37.52
N ILE A 934 19.19 -10.46 36.41
CA ILE A 934 19.73 -10.97 35.16
C ILE A 934 20.97 -10.14 34.84
N ASN A 935 22.13 -10.78 34.85
CA ASN A 935 23.42 -10.11 34.63
C ASN A 935 23.63 -8.85 35.51
N GLY A 936 23.15 -8.89 36.76
CA GLY A 936 23.25 -7.78 37.72
C GLY A 936 22.14 -6.73 37.66
N GLU A 937 21.18 -6.86 36.73
CA GLU A 937 20.06 -5.93 36.57
C GLU A 937 18.73 -6.53 37.04
N ASN A 938 17.87 -5.68 37.61
CA ASN A 938 16.51 -6.04 37.99
C ASN A 938 15.54 -5.49 36.93
N LEU A 939 14.96 -6.37 36.10
CA LEU A 939 14.09 -5.92 35.00
C LEU A 939 12.77 -5.34 35.50
N LEU A 940 12.25 -5.79 36.65
CA LEU A 940 11.06 -5.19 37.27
C LEU A 940 11.30 -3.74 37.66
N LYS A 941 12.48 -3.45 38.22
CA LYS A 941 12.93 -2.08 38.52
C LYS A 941 12.99 -1.22 37.27
N ASN A 942 13.49 -1.78 36.18
CA ASN A 942 13.56 -1.10 34.89
C ASN A 942 12.18 -0.86 34.26
N ILE A 943 11.11 -1.48 34.76
CA ILE A 943 9.72 -1.12 34.42
C ILE A 943 9.23 -0.04 35.38
N TYR A 944 9.19 -0.30 36.69
CA TYR A 944 8.52 0.61 37.64
C TYR A 944 9.25 1.94 37.90
N GLN A 945 10.48 2.11 37.41
CA GLN A 945 11.24 3.38 37.44
C GLN A 945 11.36 4.07 36.09
N ASN A 946 10.77 3.52 35.02
CA ASN A 946 10.94 4.04 33.67
C ASN A 946 10.01 5.24 33.41
N SER A 947 10.58 6.41 33.17
CA SER A 947 9.81 7.63 32.89
C SER A 947 9.05 7.57 31.56
N ASN A 948 9.40 6.66 30.64
CA ASN A 948 8.79 6.53 29.32
C ASN A 948 7.48 5.72 29.33
N ILE A 949 7.04 5.17 30.47
CA ILE A 949 5.76 4.42 30.55
C ILE A 949 4.56 5.27 30.11
N SER A 950 4.61 6.58 30.31
CA SER A 950 3.55 7.49 29.90
C SER A 950 3.56 7.88 28.42
N ASN A 951 4.48 7.31 27.61
CA ASN A 951 4.57 7.64 26.19
C ASN A 951 3.45 7.02 25.35
N GLY A 952 2.75 6.02 25.88
CA GLY A 952 1.62 5.38 25.19
C GLY A 952 0.88 4.37 26.07
N LEU A 953 -0.31 3.97 25.60
CA LEU A 953 -1.14 2.97 26.26
C LEU A 953 -0.41 1.62 26.36
N ASN A 954 0.27 1.20 25.28
CA ASN A 954 0.96 -0.09 25.24
C ASN A 954 1.99 -0.22 26.36
N GLU A 955 2.81 0.82 26.58
CA GLU A 955 3.80 0.85 27.64
C GLU A 955 3.12 0.70 29.02
N SER A 956 2.09 1.48 29.32
CA SER A 956 1.38 1.36 30.61
C SER A 956 0.63 0.02 30.79
N ALA A 957 0.04 -0.52 29.73
CA ALA A 957 -0.72 -1.77 29.76
C ALA A 957 0.19 -2.99 29.92
N TYR A 958 1.25 -3.10 29.11
CA TYR A 958 2.24 -4.18 29.26
C TYR A 958 3.05 -4.06 30.54
N GLY A 959 3.33 -2.85 31.02
CA GLY A 959 3.90 -2.61 32.35
C GLY A 959 3.04 -3.22 33.46
N LEU A 960 1.72 -2.98 33.43
CA LEU A 960 0.79 -3.58 34.40
C LEU A 960 0.72 -5.10 34.28
N ILE A 961 0.62 -5.62 33.05
CA ILE A 961 0.59 -7.07 32.76
C ILE A 961 1.86 -7.76 33.27
N ALA A 962 3.03 -7.19 32.99
CA ALA A 962 4.33 -7.75 33.38
C ALA A 962 4.50 -7.80 34.91
N LEU A 963 4.06 -6.76 35.63
CA LEU A 963 4.09 -6.77 37.10
C LEU A 963 3.06 -7.74 37.70
N ASP A 964 1.90 -7.92 37.06
CA ASP A 964 0.84 -8.79 37.54
C ASP A 964 1.04 -10.27 37.19
N SER A 965 1.90 -10.58 36.23
CA SER A 965 2.06 -11.95 35.70
C SER A 965 2.38 -12.99 36.78
N LEU A 966 3.19 -12.64 37.79
CA LEU A 966 3.40 -13.44 39.00
C LEU A 966 3.02 -12.70 40.29
N ASN A 967 2.23 -11.62 40.18
CA ASN A 967 1.97 -10.69 41.27
C ASN A 967 3.27 -10.22 41.95
N TYR A 968 4.22 -9.71 41.14
CA TYR A 968 5.53 -9.30 41.62
C TYR A 968 5.43 -8.21 42.68
N LYS A 969 6.27 -8.30 43.72
CA LYS A 969 6.37 -7.25 44.73
C LYS A 969 7.15 -6.07 44.14
N ILE A 970 6.62 -4.87 44.31
CA ILE A 970 7.29 -3.62 43.94
C ILE A 970 7.35 -2.70 45.16
N PRO A 971 8.35 -1.80 45.27
CA PRO A 971 8.42 -0.84 46.36
C PRO A 971 7.20 0.10 46.38
N ASP A 972 6.71 0.46 47.57
CA ASP A 972 5.57 1.38 47.71
C ASP A 972 5.87 2.78 47.13
N ASN A 973 7.15 3.18 47.15
CA ASN A 973 7.63 4.44 46.58
C ASN A 973 8.04 4.33 45.10
N ALA A 974 7.65 3.26 44.39
CA ALA A 974 7.90 3.14 42.96
C ALA A 974 7.31 4.33 42.17
N MET A 975 8.02 4.74 41.11
CA MET A 975 7.55 5.80 40.22
C MET A 975 6.20 5.38 39.60
N TRP A 976 6.13 4.14 39.12
CA TRP A 976 4.91 3.51 38.61
C TRP A 976 4.45 2.37 39.53
N THR A 977 3.51 2.68 40.42
CA THR A 977 2.78 1.66 41.18
C THR A 977 1.66 1.07 40.32
N ARG A 978 1.12 -0.11 40.70
CA ARG A 978 -0.06 -0.69 40.02
C ARG A 978 -1.21 0.29 39.89
N ASN A 979 -1.52 1.03 40.95
CA ASN A 979 -2.57 2.05 40.91
C ASN A 979 -2.25 3.16 39.91
N LYS A 980 -1.01 3.65 39.85
CA LYS A 980 -0.61 4.66 38.85
C LYS A 980 -0.71 4.12 37.43
N LEU A 981 -0.30 2.87 37.18
CA LEU A 981 -0.44 2.23 35.87
C LEU A 981 -1.91 2.04 35.47
N ILE A 982 -2.79 1.70 36.41
CA ILE A 982 -4.24 1.61 36.14
C ILE A 982 -4.81 2.98 35.74
N GLU A 983 -4.46 4.05 36.47
CA GLU A 983 -4.87 5.41 36.10
C GLU A 983 -4.29 5.85 34.75
N GLU A 984 -3.03 5.47 34.48
CA GLU A 984 -2.36 5.71 33.21
C GLU A 984 -3.11 5.07 32.05
N VAL A 985 -3.44 3.78 32.15
CA VAL A 985 -4.24 3.04 31.16
C VAL A 985 -5.59 3.71 30.97
N LYS A 986 -6.32 4.02 32.05
CA LYS A 986 -7.64 4.67 32.01
C LYS A 986 -7.61 6.01 31.28
N ARG A 987 -6.52 6.76 31.34
CA ARG A 987 -6.40 8.07 30.68
C ARG A 987 -6.58 8.00 29.17
N TYR A 988 -6.27 6.87 28.53
CA TYR A 988 -6.41 6.70 27.08
C TYR A 988 -7.82 6.32 26.63
N GLN A 989 -8.76 6.08 27.56
CA GLN A 989 -10.16 5.83 27.22
C GLN A 989 -10.83 7.13 26.75
N ASN A 990 -11.51 7.07 25.62
CA ASN A 990 -12.25 8.19 25.06
C ASN A 990 -13.75 8.13 25.40
N SER A 991 -14.53 9.11 24.95
CA SER A 991 -15.96 9.22 25.23
C SER A 991 -16.83 8.11 24.60
N ASN A 992 -16.37 7.45 23.53
CA ASN A 992 -17.09 6.33 22.90
C ASN A 992 -16.85 4.99 23.62
N GLY A 993 -15.94 4.97 24.61
CA GLY A 993 -15.62 3.81 25.43
C GLY A 993 -14.39 3.03 24.98
N GLY A 994 -13.92 3.23 23.74
CA GLY A 994 -12.68 2.66 23.24
C GLY A 994 -11.44 3.43 23.70
N PHE A 995 -10.27 2.90 23.35
CA PHE A 995 -8.96 3.44 23.75
C PHE A 995 -8.12 3.82 22.53
N GLY A 996 -7.36 4.92 22.65
CA GLY A 996 -6.33 5.31 21.69
C GLY A 996 -4.93 4.89 22.14
N LEU A 997 -3.96 4.91 21.22
CA LEU A 997 -2.57 4.49 21.52
C LEU A 997 -1.78 5.58 22.28
N PHE A 998 -1.92 6.85 21.88
CA PHE A 998 -1.14 7.97 22.44
C PHE A 998 -1.98 9.01 23.17
N ASP A 999 -3.30 8.99 22.97
CA ASP A 999 -4.24 9.91 23.60
C ASP A 999 -5.64 9.28 23.69
N ASN A 1000 -6.56 9.97 24.36
CA ASN A 1000 -7.99 9.65 24.38
C ASN A 1000 -8.80 10.37 23.29
N LYS A 1001 -8.15 10.85 22.23
CA LYS A 1001 -8.82 11.50 21.09
C LYS A 1001 -9.02 10.52 19.94
N THR A 1002 -8.22 9.46 19.91
CA THR A 1002 -8.25 8.40 18.91
C THR A 1002 -8.88 7.12 19.48
N THR A 1003 -9.28 6.20 18.60
CA THR A 1003 -9.79 4.88 19.01
C THR A 1003 -9.19 3.78 18.15
N SER A 1004 -8.79 2.66 18.76
CA SER A 1004 -8.34 1.44 18.08
C SER A 1004 -8.94 0.21 18.75
N ILE A 1005 -9.28 -0.81 17.94
CA ILE A 1005 -9.75 -2.12 18.44
C ILE A 1005 -8.65 -2.80 19.25
N ASP A 1006 -7.42 -2.86 18.72
CA ASP A 1006 -6.28 -3.51 19.36
C ASP A 1006 -5.94 -2.82 20.69
N MET A 1007 -5.98 -1.49 20.72
CA MET A 1007 -5.70 -0.71 21.93
C MET A 1007 -6.79 -0.89 22.98
N THR A 1008 -8.05 -0.93 22.56
CA THR A 1008 -9.17 -1.21 23.47
C THR A 1008 -9.05 -2.61 24.07
N ALA A 1009 -8.71 -3.61 23.25
CA ALA A 1009 -8.46 -4.96 23.71
C ALA A 1009 -7.24 -5.04 24.66
N MET A 1010 -6.14 -4.36 24.35
CA MET A 1010 -4.93 -4.33 25.18
C MET A 1010 -5.21 -3.71 26.57
N ALA A 1011 -5.97 -2.62 26.62
CA ALA A 1011 -6.41 -2.02 27.88
C ALA A 1011 -7.25 -3.00 28.71
N LEU A 1012 -8.18 -3.72 28.09
CA LEU A 1012 -9.00 -4.73 28.77
C LEU A 1012 -8.16 -5.91 29.30
N GLN A 1013 -7.16 -6.37 28.54
CA GLN A 1013 -6.22 -7.40 28.99
C GLN A 1013 -5.51 -6.97 30.27
N ALA A 1014 -4.98 -5.74 30.31
CA ALA A 1014 -4.29 -5.19 31.47
C ALA A 1014 -5.21 -4.97 32.68
N LEU A 1015 -6.43 -4.44 32.45
CA LEU A 1015 -7.40 -4.16 33.51
C LEU A 1015 -8.12 -5.40 34.04
N SER A 1016 -8.01 -6.55 33.37
CA SER A 1016 -8.78 -7.76 33.68
C SER A 1016 -8.65 -8.27 35.13
N THR A 1017 -7.47 -8.13 35.76
CA THR A 1017 -7.25 -8.49 37.18
C THR A 1017 -8.11 -7.64 38.12
N TYR A 1018 -8.39 -6.40 37.72
CA TYR A 1018 -9.03 -5.36 38.53
C TYR A 1018 -10.51 -5.17 38.15
N LYS A 1019 -11.12 -6.13 37.44
CA LYS A 1019 -12.50 -6.01 36.93
C LYS A 1019 -13.58 -5.78 37.99
N ASN A 1020 -13.29 -6.10 39.25
CA ASN A 1020 -14.18 -5.88 40.39
C ASN A 1020 -13.89 -4.59 41.17
N ARG A 1021 -12.88 -3.79 40.77
CA ARG A 1021 -12.59 -2.48 41.40
C ARG A 1021 -13.64 -1.47 40.92
N ASP A 1022 -14.26 -0.74 41.84
CA ASP A 1022 -15.43 0.11 41.55
C ASP A 1022 -15.19 1.16 40.46
N ASP A 1023 -13.98 1.68 40.34
CA ASP A 1023 -13.61 2.70 39.35
C ASP A 1023 -13.07 2.10 38.04
N VAL A 1024 -12.75 0.80 38.00
CA VAL A 1024 -12.29 0.09 36.79
C VAL A 1024 -13.45 -0.61 36.08
N LYS A 1025 -14.43 -1.13 36.84
CA LYS A 1025 -15.59 -1.83 36.29
C LYS A 1025 -16.32 -1.00 35.20
N PRO A 1026 -16.65 0.29 35.40
CA PRO A 1026 -17.32 1.09 34.37
C PRO A 1026 -16.45 1.33 33.12
N VAL A 1027 -15.13 1.36 33.29
CA VAL A 1027 -14.16 1.53 32.19
C VAL A 1027 -14.19 0.28 31.30
N ILE A 1028 -14.18 -0.91 31.91
CA ILE A 1028 -14.28 -2.19 31.21
C ILE A 1028 -15.63 -2.33 30.49
N GLU A 1029 -16.73 -1.99 31.14
CA GLU A 1029 -18.08 -2.09 30.56
C GLU A 1029 -18.21 -1.23 29.29
N LYS A 1030 -17.75 0.02 29.34
CA LYS A 1030 -17.73 0.92 28.16
C LYS A 1030 -16.89 0.38 27.01
N ALA A 1031 -15.74 -0.22 27.32
CA ALA A 1031 -14.86 -0.81 26.32
C ALA A 1031 -15.46 -2.06 25.66
N LEU A 1032 -16.11 -2.93 26.45
CA LEU A 1032 -16.85 -4.08 25.93
C LEU A 1032 -18.00 -3.64 25.03
N ASP A 1033 -18.75 -2.60 25.41
CA ASP A 1033 -19.82 -2.04 24.58
C ASP A 1033 -19.30 -1.45 23.27
N TYR A 1034 -18.16 -0.76 23.31
CA TYR A 1034 -17.49 -0.29 22.10
C TYR A 1034 -17.10 -1.47 21.19
N LEU A 1035 -16.49 -2.53 21.73
CA LEU A 1035 -16.13 -3.71 20.93
C LEU A 1035 -17.37 -4.38 20.32
N ARG A 1036 -18.44 -4.60 21.09
CA ARG A 1036 -19.69 -5.19 20.57
C ARG A 1036 -20.26 -4.40 19.39
N LYS A 1037 -20.28 -3.07 19.48
CA LYS A 1037 -20.78 -2.19 18.40
C LYS A 1037 -19.92 -2.24 17.13
N ASN A 1038 -18.64 -2.57 17.26
CA ASN A 1038 -17.70 -2.62 16.15
C ASN A 1038 -17.39 -4.06 15.67
N GLN A 1039 -18.06 -5.06 16.24
CA GLN A 1039 -17.97 -6.44 15.76
C GLN A 1039 -18.75 -6.58 14.45
N THR A 1040 -18.15 -7.27 13.50
CA THR A 1040 -18.74 -7.56 12.18
C THR A 1040 -19.67 -8.77 12.22
N GLU A 1041 -20.48 -8.95 11.18
CA GLU A 1041 -21.38 -10.12 11.03
C GLU A 1041 -20.64 -11.47 11.01
N TYR A 1042 -19.33 -11.47 10.69
CA TYR A 1042 -18.48 -12.67 10.70
C TYR A 1042 -17.73 -12.88 12.01
N GLY A 1043 -18.04 -12.09 13.05
CA GLY A 1043 -17.41 -12.18 14.38
C GLY A 1043 -16.03 -11.52 14.48
N GLY A 1044 -15.53 -10.88 13.42
CA GLY A 1044 -14.23 -10.17 13.38
C GLY A 1044 -14.36 -8.67 13.61
N PHE A 1045 -13.24 -7.94 13.47
CA PHE A 1045 -13.17 -6.50 13.72
C PHE A 1045 -12.39 -5.80 12.61
N LYS A 1046 -12.87 -4.63 12.17
CA LYS A 1046 -12.23 -3.86 11.10
C LYS A 1046 -11.13 -2.96 11.65
N ASP A 1047 -9.97 -3.00 11.01
CA ASP A 1047 -8.94 -1.97 11.09
C ASP A 1047 -8.74 -1.36 9.69
N SER A 1048 -8.64 -0.03 9.61
CA SER A 1048 -8.54 0.70 8.33
C SER A 1048 -9.57 0.26 7.27
N GLY A 1049 -10.79 -0.07 7.73
CA GLY A 1049 -11.92 -0.48 6.89
C GLY A 1049 -12.03 -1.98 6.55
N LYS A 1050 -11.10 -2.84 7.00
CA LYS A 1050 -11.07 -4.28 6.66
C LYS A 1050 -10.88 -5.17 7.90
N GLU A 1051 -11.48 -6.36 7.93
CA GLU A 1051 -11.28 -7.34 9.00
C GLU A 1051 -9.92 -8.05 8.90
N ASN A 1052 -9.11 -8.04 9.97
CA ASN A 1052 -7.85 -8.77 10.05
C ASN A 1052 -7.85 -9.78 11.22
N ALA A 1053 -6.93 -10.74 11.18
CA ALA A 1053 -6.82 -11.81 12.17
C ALA A 1053 -6.28 -11.31 13.53
N GLU A 1054 -5.35 -10.37 13.52
CA GLU A 1054 -4.64 -9.83 14.69
C GLU A 1054 -5.58 -9.10 15.65
N SER A 1055 -6.45 -8.24 15.13
CA SER A 1055 -7.43 -7.51 15.95
C SER A 1055 -8.45 -8.45 16.57
N ALA A 1056 -8.90 -9.48 15.84
CA ALA A 1056 -9.74 -10.52 16.40
C ALA A 1056 -9.00 -11.31 17.50
N ALA A 1057 -7.71 -11.61 17.30
CA ALA A 1057 -6.87 -12.28 18.30
C ALA A 1057 -6.70 -11.44 19.58
N GLN A 1058 -6.45 -10.13 19.48
CA GLN A 1058 -6.36 -9.26 20.66
C GLN A 1058 -7.68 -9.21 21.43
N VAL A 1059 -8.81 -9.09 20.73
CA VAL A 1059 -10.13 -9.10 21.37
C VAL A 1059 -10.38 -10.44 22.05
N LEU A 1060 -10.05 -11.57 21.42
CA LEU A 1060 -10.22 -12.88 22.04
C LEU A 1060 -9.45 -12.99 23.36
N VAL A 1061 -8.19 -12.54 23.41
CA VAL A 1061 -7.39 -12.54 24.64
C VAL A 1061 -7.98 -11.62 25.71
N ALA A 1062 -8.54 -10.47 25.32
CA ALA A 1062 -9.23 -9.57 26.24
C ALA A 1062 -10.48 -10.22 26.86
N LEU A 1063 -11.34 -10.84 26.04
CA LEU A 1063 -12.56 -11.50 26.49
C LEU A 1063 -12.25 -12.66 27.44
N THR A 1064 -11.32 -13.53 27.07
CA THR A 1064 -10.96 -14.68 27.90
C THR A 1064 -10.29 -14.26 29.20
N SER A 1065 -9.49 -13.18 29.19
CA SER A 1065 -8.91 -12.60 30.41
C SER A 1065 -9.97 -12.07 31.39
N LEU A 1066 -11.11 -11.60 30.88
CA LEU A 1066 -12.26 -11.18 31.68
C LEU A 1066 -13.16 -12.34 32.12
N GLY A 1067 -12.94 -13.54 31.60
CA GLY A 1067 -13.78 -14.72 31.84
C GLY A 1067 -15.02 -14.78 30.94
N ILE A 1068 -14.99 -14.09 29.79
CA ILE A 1068 -16.11 -14.02 28.84
C ILE A 1068 -15.86 -15.04 27.73
N ASP A 1069 -16.76 -16.03 27.61
CA ASP A 1069 -16.74 -17.00 26.51
C ASP A 1069 -17.47 -16.42 25.28
N PRO A 1070 -16.78 -16.16 24.16
CA PRO A 1070 -17.42 -15.62 22.95
C PRO A 1070 -18.31 -16.64 22.22
N LEU A 1071 -18.28 -17.93 22.57
CA LEU A 1071 -19.21 -18.92 22.03
C LEU A 1071 -20.56 -18.91 22.76
N ASP A 1072 -20.63 -18.38 23.98
CA ASP A 1072 -21.88 -18.19 24.69
C ASP A 1072 -22.62 -16.96 24.12
N PRO A 1073 -23.78 -17.14 23.44
CA PRO A 1073 -24.49 -16.04 22.82
C PRO A 1073 -24.96 -14.97 23.82
N SER A 1074 -25.10 -15.31 25.11
CA SER A 1074 -25.49 -14.36 26.15
C SER A 1074 -24.46 -13.25 26.36
N ASN A 1075 -23.19 -13.51 26.01
CA ASN A 1075 -22.10 -12.54 26.09
C ASN A 1075 -22.09 -11.52 24.95
N LYS A 1076 -22.92 -11.72 23.92
CA LYS A 1076 -23.11 -10.83 22.76
C LYS A 1076 -21.83 -10.54 21.96
N PHE A 1077 -20.95 -11.55 21.82
CA PHE A 1077 -19.74 -11.48 20.99
C PHE A 1077 -19.80 -12.42 19.78
N GLY A 1078 -21.01 -12.54 19.21
CA GLY A 1078 -21.32 -13.40 18.06
C GLY A 1078 -22.35 -14.49 18.41
N TYR A 1079 -22.51 -15.43 17.48
CA TYR A 1079 -23.35 -16.63 17.62
C TYR A 1079 -22.50 -17.89 17.52
N GLU A 1080 -23.09 -19.07 17.76
CA GLU A 1080 -22.40 -20.36 17.87
C GLU A 1080 -21.42 -20.65 16.71
N ASN A 1081 -21.74 -20.23 15.48
CA ASN A 1081 -20.90 -20.42 14.29
C ASN A 1081 -20.22 -19.16 13.72
N TYR A 1082 -20.54 -17.97 14.28
CA TYR A 1082 -20.04 -16.67 13.81
C TYR A 1082 -19.73 -15.78 15.02
N ASN A 1083 -18.62 -16.09 15.66
CA ASN A 1083 -18.03 -15.42 16.81
C ASN A 1083 -16.52 -15.22 16.60
N VAL A 1084 -15.87 -14.54 17.55
CA VAL A 1084 -14.44 -14.19 17.47
C VAL A 1084 -13.53 -15.42 17.24
N VAL A 1085 -13.83 -16.57 17.86
CA VAL A 1085 -13.04 -17.81 17.68
C VAL A 1085 -13.21 -18.35 16.27
N THR A 1086 -14.44 -18.47 15.78
CA THR A 1086 -14.70 -18.95 14.41
C THR A 1086 -14.15 -17.99 13.35
N ASN A 1087 -14.11 -16.69 13.64
CA ASN A 1087 -13.51 -15.68 12.78
C ASN A 1087 -12.01 -15.93 12.65
N ILE A 1088 -11.29 -16.05 13.77
CA ILE A 1088 -9.85 -16.38 13.78
C ILE A 1088 -9.57 -17.67 13.01
N LEU A 1089 -10.31 -18.75 13.29
CA LEU A 1089 -10.15 -20.03 12.58
C LEU A 1089 -10.31 -19.90 11.06
N SER A 1090 -11.11 -18.95 10.57
CA SER A 1090 -11.31 -18.71 9.13
C SER A 1090 -10.11 -18.08 8.42
N TYR A 1091 -9.14 -17.50 9.14
CA TYR A 1091 -7.89 -16.99 8.57
C TYR A 1091 -6.83 -18.07 8.38
N ARG A 1092 -7.11 -19.30 8.83
CA ARG A 1092 -6.19 -20.42 8.71
C ARG A 1092 -5.95 -20.78 7.25
N SER A 1093 -4.69 -20.89 6.89
CA SER A 1093 -4.25 -21.29 5.55
C SER A 1093 -4.22 -22.82 5.44
N ASN A 1094 -4.95 -23.36 4.46
CA ASN A 1094 -4.93 -24.79 4.15
C ASN A 1094 -3.61 -25.27 3.52
N LYS A 1095 -2.68 -24.36 3.19
CA LYS A 1095 -1.41 -24.72 2.53
C LYS A 1095 -0.31 -25.06 3.53
N ASP A 1096 -0.18 -24.27 4.59
CA ASP A 1096 0.93 -24.30 5.55
C ASP A 1096 0.44 -24.32 7.01
N GLY A 1097 -0.88 -24.29 7.24
CA GLY A 1097 -1.50 -24.38 8.57
C GLY A 1097 -1.41 -23.12 9.42
N GLY A 1098 -0.65 -22.10 8.99
CA GLY A 1098 -0.54 -20.79 9.65
C GLY A 1098 -1.76 -19.90 9.44
N PHE A 1099 -1.71 -18.67 9.94
CA PHE A 1099 -2.80 -17.68 9.80
C PHE A 1099 -2.39 -16.54 8.87
N LYS A 1100 -3.34 -16.13 8.03
CA LYS A 1100 -3.22 -14.97 7.14
C LYS A 1100 -3.55 -13.68 7.88
N HIS A 1101 -3.02 -12.55 7.41
CA HIS A 1101 -3.43 -11.23 7.90
C HIS A 1101 -4.82 -10.86 7.37
N TRP A 1102 -5.02 -10.93 6.05
CA TRP A 1102 -6.32 -10.81 5.39
C TRP A 1102 -6.80 -12.16 4.84
N LYS A 1103 -8.12 -12.41 4.83
CA LYS A 1103 -8.69 -13.67 4.30
C LYS A 1103 -8.28 -13.96 2.85
N ARG A 1104 -8.10 -12.91 2.04
CA ARG A 1104 -7.74 -12.99 0.61
C ARG A 1104 -6.24 -13.18 0.35
N ASP A 1105 -5.40 -13.12 1.38
CA ASP A 1105 -3.96 -13.30 1.19
C ASP A 1105 -3.64 -14.72 0.73
N ASN A 1106 -2.58 -14.85 -0.06
CA ASN A 1106 -2.17 -16.14 -0.63
C ASN A 1106 -1.18 -16.92 0.27
N TYR A 1107 -0.70 -16.31 1.35
CA TYR A 1107 0.32 -16.83 2.27
C TYR A 1107 0.01 -16.45 3.72
N SER A 1108 0.53 -17.23 4.67
CA SER A 1108 0.42 -16.92 6.10
C SER A 1108 1.31 -15.76 6.51
N ASN A 1109 0.87 -14.96 7.47
CA ASN A 1109 1.63 -13.87 8.08
C ASN A 1109 2.20 -14.35 9.44
N PRO A 1110 3.51 -14.17 9.72
CA PRO A 1110 4.10 -14.63 10.98
C PRO A 1110 3.50 -13.99 12.24
N MET A 1111 3.16 -12.70 12.19
CA MET A 1111 2.52 -11.99 13.30
C MET A 1111 1.10 -12.51 13.51
N ALA A 1112 0.29 -12.58 12.46
CA ALA A 1112 -1.06 -13.16 12.52
C ALA A 1112 -1.03 -14.58 13.09
N THR A 1113 -0.08 -15.39 12.62
CA THR A 1113 0.09 -16.77 13.08
C THR A 1113 0.37 -16.83 14.58
N THR A 1114 1.33 -16.02 15.06
CA THR A 1114 1.70 -15.98 16.47
C THR A 1114 0.56 -15.47 17.36
N GLN A 1115 -0.10 -14.38 16.95
CA GLN A 1115 -1.19 -13.80 17.73
C GLN A 1115 -2.43 -14.67 17.78
N CYS A 1116 -2.84 -15.23 16.65
CA CYS A 1116 -3.96 -16.18 16.61
C CYS A 1116 -3.63 -17.43 17.44
N TYR A 1117 -2.39 -17.91 17.40
CA TYR A 1117 -1.95 -19.07 18.19
C TYR A 1117 -2.13 -18.84 19.69
N TYR A 1118 -1.53 -17.79 20.27
CA TYR A 1118 -1.69 -17.54 21.71
C TYR A 1118 -3.12 -17.13 22.09
N ALA A 1119 -3.89 -16.53 21.17
CA ALA A 1119 -5.28 -16.18 21.41
C ALA A 1119 -6.17 -17.43 21.51
N LEU A 1120 -5.98 -18.41 20.62
CA LEU A 1120 -6.66 -19.71 20.69
C LEU A 1120 -6.26 -20.48 21.95
N ILE A 1121 -4.99 -20.41 22.37
CA ILE A 1121 -4.55 -20.96 23.66
C ILE A 1121 -5.25 -20.25 24.82
N SER A 1122 -5.36 -18.92 24.79
CA SER A 1122 -6.08 -18.16 25.81
C SER A 1122 -7.55 -18.61 25.95
N TYR A 1123 -8.22 -18.88 24.82
CA TYR A 1123 -9.56 -19.46 24.81
C TYR A 1123 -9.59 -20.90 25.34
N LEU A 1124 -8.66 -21.76 24.93
CA LEU A 1124 -8.55 -23.12 25.45
C LEU A 1124 -8.37 -23.12 26.98
N ARG A 1125 -7.53 -22.22 27.52
CA ARG A 1125 -7.31 -22.06 28.95
C ARG A 1125 -8.58 -21.64 29.68
N LEU A 1126 -9.38 -20.73 29.13
CA LEU A 1126 -10.68 -20.35 29.69
C LEU A 1126 -11.60 -21.56 29.81
N ILE A 1127 -11.83 -22.30 28.71
CA ILE A 1127 -12.79 -23.41 28.69
C ILE A 1127 -12.32 -24.64 29.50
N GLU A 1128 -11.03 -24.73 29.78
CA GLU A 1128 -10.43 -25.74 30.66
C GLU A 1128 -10.24 -25.25 32.11
N ASN A 1129 -10.79 -24.09 32.47
CA ASN A 1129 -10.67 -23.48 33.80
C ASN A 1129 -9.22 -23.32 34.30
N ARG A 1130 -8.28 -23.05 33.40
CA ARG A 1130 -6.88 -22.71 33.73
C ARG A 1130 -6.75 -21.20 33.97
N SER A 1131 -5.63 -20.77 34.55
CA SER A 1131 -5.35 -19.34 34.72
C SER A 1131 -5.31 -18.62 33.35
N LYS A 1132 -5.70 -17.34 33.32
CA LYS A 1132 -5.67 -16.52 32.10
C LYS A 1132 -4.26 -16.45 31.50
N LEU A 1133 -4.15 -16.14 30.21
CA LEU A 1133 -2.90 -16.24 29.45
C LEU A 1133 -1.69 -15.63 30.17
N TYR A 1134 -1.83 -14.39 30.65
CA TYR A 1134 -0.75 -13.65 31.32
C TYR A 1134 -0.65 -13.89 32.83
N ASP A 1135 -1.55 -14.66 33.44
CA ASP A 1135 -1.49 -15.01 34.86
C ASP A 1135 -0.70 -16.30 35.03
N MET A 1136 0.58 -16.17 35.34
CA MET A 1136 1.55 -17.26 35.45
C MET A 1136 1.69 -17.75 36.89
N ARG A 1137 0.76 -17.41 37.79
CA ARG A 1137 0.80 -17.91 39.18
C ARG A 1137 0.61 -19.42 39.26
N ASP A 1138 0.04 -20.04 38.23
CA ASP A 1138 0.02 -21.49 38.05
C ASP A 1138 1.40 -22.07 37.68
N GLU A 1139 2.35 -21.29 37.16
CA GLU A 1139 3.74 -21.71 36.98
C GLU A 1139 4.49 -21.86 38.33
N LYS A 1140 3.99 -21.23 39.40
CA LYS A 1140 4.44 -21.50 40.78
C LYS A 1140 3.75 -22.71 41.41
N ILE A 1141 2.72 -23.25 40.76
CA ILE A 1141 2.06 -24.49 41.19
C ILE A 1141 2.76 -25.63 40.47
N GLU A 1142 3.97 -25.97 40.92
CA GLU A 1142 4.46 -27.33 40.77
C GLU A 1142 3.65 -28.24 41.70
N ILE A 1143 2.49 -28.69 41.22
CA ILE A 1143 2.15 -30.08 41.47
C ILE A 1143 2.99 -30.84 40.44
N LYS A 1144 4.07 -31.47 40.93
CA LYS A 1144 4.81 -32.49 40.19
C LYS A 1144 3.79 -33.37 39.45
N GLU A 1145 4.05 -33.72 38.19
CA GLU A 1145 3.62 -35.04 37.76
C GLU A 1145 4.41 -36.03 38.62
N GLU A 1146 3.90 -36.29 39.82
CA GLU A 1146 4.25 -37.47 40.56
C GLU A 1146 3.95 -38.64 39.64
N THR A 1147 4.96 -39.48 39.41
CA THR A 1147 4.72 -40.91 39.31
C THR A 1147 3.67 -41.25 40.35
N LYS A 1148 2.42 -41.49 39.93
CA LYS A 1148 1.29 -41.66 40.85
C LYS A 1148 1.67 -42.68 41.91
N GLU A 1149 1.97 -42.19 43.10
CA GLU A 1149 2.41 -43.01 44.22
C GLU A 1149 1.31 -43.99 44.61
N PHE A 1150 0.05 -43.63 44.32
CA PHE A 1150 -1.11 -44.47 44.50
C PHE A 1150 -1.96 -44.61 43.24
N GLU A 1151 -2.39 -45.84 42.97
CA GLU A 1151 -3.47 -46.16 42.04
C GLU A 1151 -4.76 -46.41 42.83
N ILE A 1152 -5.78 -45.59 42.61
CA ILE A 1152 -7.07 -45.65 43.31
C ILE A 1152 -8.17 -46.14 42.37
N GLU A 1153 -8.85 -47.22 42.77
CA GLU A 1153 -9.97 -47.81 42.06
C GLU A 1153 -11.23 -47.76 42.94
N ASN A 1154 -12.35 -47.26 42.42
CA ASN A 1154 -13.62 -47.26 43.15
C ASN A 1154 -14.29 -48.63 43.04
N LEU A 1155 -14.44 -49.33 44.16
CA LEU A 1155 -15.12 -50.63 44.23
C LEU A 1155 -16.60 -50.51 44.61
N THR A 1156 -17.10 -49.30 44.86
CA THR A 1156 -18.50 -49.05 45.19
C THR A 1156 -19.35 -49.15 43.93
N THR A 1157 -20.13 -50.22 43.82
CA THR A 1157 -20.96 -50.51 42.64
C THR A 1157 -22.33 -49.84 42.65
N LYS A 1158 -22.76 -49.30 43.80
CA LYS A 1158 -24.03 -48.58 43.92
C LYS A 1158 -23.94 -47.22 43.22
N LYS A 1159 -24.86 -46.98 42.27
CA LYS A 1159 -24.98 -45.71 41.54
C LYS A 1159 -25.78 -44.64 42.29
N GLU A 1160 -26.54 -45.04 43.30
CA GLU A 1160 -27.27 -44.17 44.23
C GLU A 1160 -27.46 -44.88 45.57
N PHE A 1161 -27.53 -44.11 46.66
CA PHE A 1161 -27.90 -44.60 47.99
C PHE A 1161 -29.33 -44.17 48.35
N LYS A 1162 -29.95 -44.87 49.30
CA LYS A 1162 -31.30 -44.54 49.76
C LYS A 1162 -31.27 -43.75 51.06
N LEU A 1163 -32.21 -42.83 51.23
CA LEU A 1163 -32.45 -42.19 52.53
C LEU A 1163 -32.68 -43.23 53.64
N SER A 1164 -32.29 -42.92 54.87
CA SER A 1164 -32.35 -43.82 56.03
C SER A 1164 -31.59 -45.16 55.87
N SER A 1165 -30.59 -45.24 54.98
CA SER A 1165 -29.72 -46.41 54.82
C SER A 1165 -28.25 -46.05 55.07
N ASP A 1166 -27.39 -47.06 55.24
CA ASP A 1166 -25.95 -46.82 55.34
C ASP A 1166 -25.31 -46.70 53.95
N ALA A 1167 -24.58 -45.61 53.74
CA ALA A 1167 -23.67 -45.42 52.62
C ALA A 1167 -22.36 -46.12 52.92
N LYS A 1168 -22.18 -47.28 52.28
CA LYS A 1168 -20.94 -48.05 52.28
C LYS A 1168 -20.14 -47.71 51.04
N VAL A 1169 -19.03 -47.01 51.21
CA VAL A 1169 -18.12 -46.67 50.12
C VAL A 1169 -16.80 -47.40 50.34
N THR A 1170 -16.42 -48.21 49.36
CA THR A 1170 -15.15 -48.93 49.32
C THR A 1170 -14.33 -48.49 48.11
N ILE A 1171 -13.05 -48.19 48.35
CA ILE A 1171 -12.05 -47.98 47.30
C ILE A 1171 -10.89 -48.94 47.52
N LYS A 1172 -10.21 -49.30 46.43
CA LYS A 1172 -8.93 -50.01 46.47
C LYS A 1172 -7.82 -49.00 46.23
N ALA A 1173 -6.91 -48.90 47.18
CA ALA A 1173 -5.71 -48.08 47.05
C ALA A 1173 -4.50 -49.00 46.87
N THR A 1174 -3.75 -48.81 45.78
CA THR A 1174 -2.53 -49.55 45.47
C THR A 1174 -1.35 -48.62 45.60
N ASN A 1175 -0.45 -48.86 46.56
CA ASN A 1175 0.81 -48.14 46.66
C ASN A 1175 1.74 -48.63 45.55
N LYS A 1176 2.22 -47.73 44.69
CA LYS A 1176 3.15 -48.01 43.58
C LYS A 1176 4.58 -47.60 43.89
N THR A 1177 4.84 -47.17 45.12
CA THR A 1177 6.18 -46.78 45.58
C THR A 1177 6.92 -47.96 46.21
N GLU A 1178 8.23 -47.81 46.36
CA GLU A 1178 9.11 -48.79 47.02
C GLU A 1178 9.09 -48.68 48.56
N GLU A 1179 8.34 -47.72 49.12
CA GLU A 1179 8.22 -47.47 50.56
C GLU A 1179 6.79 -47.69 51.04
N ASN A 1180 6.60 -47.99 52.32
CA ASN A 1180 5.26 -48.09 52.90
C ASN A 1180 4.69 -46.69 53.11
N LYS A 1181 3.48 -46.43 52.62
CA LYS A 1181 2.84 -45.11 52.66
C LYS A 1181 1.42 -45.21 53.15
N ASP A 1182 0.97 -44.19 53.88
CA ASP A 1182 -0.41 -44.11 54.30
C ASP A 1182 -1.33 -43.76 53.13
N ALA A 1183 -2.60 -44.13 53.26
CA ALA A 1183 -3.70 -43.56 52.50
C ALA A 1183 -4.95 -43.52 53.37
N ALA A 1184 -5.72 -42.44 53.26
CA ALA A 1184 -6.94 -42.23 54.01
C ALA A 1184 -8.14 -42.04 53.08
N LEU A 1185 -9.15 -42.89 53.16
CA LEU A 1185 -10.44 -42.67 52.49
C LEU A 1185 -11.32 -41.80 53.40
N ILE A 1186 -11.83 -40.69 52.86
CA ILE A 1186 -12.79 -39.81 53.51
C ILE A 1186 -14.09 -39.85 52.72
N VAL A 1187 -15.21 -39.96 53.41
CA VAL A 1187 -16.55 -39.97 52.85
C VAL A 1187 -17.40 -38.96 53.60
N GLY A 1188 -18.02 -38.03 52.89
CA GLY A 1188 -18.89 -36.99 53.43
C GLY A 1188 -20.27 -36.99 52.80
N VAL A 1189 -21.29 -36.64 53.57
CA VAL A 1189 -22.68 -36.48 53.14
C VAL A 1189 -22.97 -34.99 53.08
N PHE A 1190 -23.34 -34.49 51.91
CA PHE A 1190 -23.59 -33.07 51.66
C PHE A 1190 -25.06 -32.84 51.33
N ASN A 1191 -25.67 -31.80 51.87
CA ASN A 1191 -27.04 -31.41 51.50
C ASN A 1191 -27.06 -30.65 50.15
N LYS A 1192 -28.26 -30.34 49.65
CA LYS A 1192 -28.47 -29.60 48.38
C LYS A 1192 -27.77 -28.22 48.29
N ASP A 1193 -27.50 -27.58 49.42
CA ASP A 1193 -26.80 -26.28 49.49
C ASP A 1193 -25.27 -26.46 49.52
N GLY A 1194 -24.78 -27.71 49.41
CA GLY A 1194 -23.37 -28.05 49.42
C GLY A 1194 -22.72 -28.04 50.80
N ARG A 1195 -23.50 -28.04 51.89
CA ARG A 1195 -22.96 -28.09 53.27
C ARG A 1195 -22.75 -29.54 53.72
N LEU A 1196 -21.60 -29.83 54.33
CA LEU A 1196 -21.29 -31.12 54.93
C LEU A 1196 -22.16 -31.35 56.17
N VAL A 1197 -22.84 -32.49 56.21
CA VAL A 1197 -23.79 -32.84 57.28
C VAL A 1197 -23.30 -34.00 58.12
N ASN A 1198 -22.59 -34.95 57.50
CA ASN A 1198 -21.97 -36.07 58.18
C ASN A 1198 -20.70 -36.49 57.43
N TYR A 1199 -19.71 -37.08 58.11
CA TYR A 1199 -18.54 -37.64 57.44
C TYR A 1199 -17.94 -38.79 58.25
N GLY A 1200 -17.13 -39.59 57.57
CA GLY A 1200 -16.32 -40.64 58.15
C GLY A 1200 -15.03 -40.77 57.36
N ALA A 1201 -14.00 -41.29 58.01
CA ALA A 1201 -12.73 -41.54 57.36
C ALA A 1201 -12.05 -42.79 57.93
N VAL A 1202 -11.24 -43.43 57.11
CA VAL A 1202 -10.37 -44.55 57.51
C VAL A 1202 -9.00 -44.35 56.88
N GLN A 1203 -7.94 -44.48 57.67
CA GLN A 1203 -6.55 -44.43 57.21
C GLN A 1203 -5.88 -45.77 57.42
N GLN A 1204 -5.01 -46.16 56.48
CA GLN A 1204 -4.17 -47.33 56.62
C GLN A 1204 -2.81 -47.11 55.98
N ASN A 1205 -1.77 -47.66 56.62
CA ASN A 1205 -0.44 -47.78 56.02
C ASN A 1205 -0.41 -48.94 55.02
N ILE A 1206 -0.12 -48.63 53.76
CA ILE A 1206 -0.10 -49.56 52.63
C ILE A 1206 1.36 -49.85 52.29
N LYS A 1207 1.74 -51.14 52.34
CA LYS A 1207 3.10 -51.54 52.02
C LYS A 1207 3.46 -51.23 50.57
N ALA A 1208 4.76 -51.02 50.34
CA ALA A 1208 5.33 -50.81 49.02
C ALA A 1208 4.80 -51.83 47.98
N ASN A 1209 4.35 -51.36 46.83
CA ASN A 1209 3.81 -52.19 45.73
C ASN A 1209 2.59 -53.08 46.06
N GLU A 1210 1.95 -52.91 47.23
CA GLU A 1210 0.75 -53.64 47.63
C GLU A 1210 -0.53 -52.79 47.50
N ASN A 1211 -1.69 -53.43 47.67
CA ASN A 1211 -2.99 -52.76 47.66
C ASN A 1211 -3.85 -53.18 48.86
N VAL A 1212 -4.70 -52.26 49.31
CA VAL A 1212 -5.71 -52.50 50.35
C VAL A 1212 -7.06 -51.90 49.95
N ASN A 1213 -8.14 -52.45 50.49
CA ASN A 1213 -9.47 -51.88 50.34
C ASN A 1213 -9.80 -51.03 51.56
N LEU A 1214 -9.92 -49.72 51.37
CA LEU A 1214 -10.39 -48.79 52.37
C LEU A 1214 -11.91 -48.66 52.27
N THR A 1215 -12.60 -48.79 53.40
CA THR A 1215 -14.06 -48.79 53.45
C THR A 1215 -14.56 -47.90 54.58
N VAL A 1216 -15.49 -47.00 54.24
CA VAL A 1216 -16.19 -46.16 55.20
C VAL A 1216 -17.68 -46.41 55.08
N ASP A 1217 -18.31 -46.68 56.22
CA ASP A 1217 -19.74 -46.90 56.36
C ASP A 1217 -20.34 -45.72 57.14
N LEU A 1218 -21.35 -45.04 56.57
CA LEU A 1218 -21.99 -43.87 57.18
C LEU A 1218 -23.51 -43.93 57.06
N SER A 1219 -24.19 -43.69 58.18
CA SER A 1219 -25.65 -43.58 58.16
C SER A 1219 -26.12 -42.30 57.49
N LEU A 1220 -27.08 -42.44 56.58
CA LEU A 1220 -27.66 -41.33 55.83
C LEU A 1220 -28.89 -40.74 56.53
N PRO A 1221 -29.15 -39.42 56.37
CA PRO A 1221 -30.31 -38.76 56.96
C PRO A 1221 -31.66 -39.36 56.52
N LYS A 1222 -32.71 -39.09 57.31
CA LYS A 1222 -34.05 -39.67 57.08
C LYS A 1222 -34.85 -38.99 55.97
N GLU A 1223 -34.65 -37.69 55.77
CA GLU A 1223 -35.38 -36.86 54.81
C GLU A 1223 -34.48 -35.75 54.27
N GLY A 1224 -34.71 -35.33 53.02
CA GLY A 1224 -33.94 -34.29 52.33
C GLY A 1224 -33.19 -34.80 51.10
N GLU A 1225 -32.55 -33.88 50.36
CA GLU A 1225 -31.73 -34.20 49.19
C GLU A 1225 -30.24 -34.13 49.58
N TYR A 1226 -29.52 -35.23 49.38
CA TYR A 1226 -28.11 -35.34 49.72
C TYR A 1226 -27.27 -36.00 48.63
N THR A 1227 -25.97 -35.74 48.69
CA THR A 1227 -24.96 -36.41 47.88
C THR A 1227 -23.86 -36.94 48.79
N VAL A 1228 -23.51 -38.21 48.65
CA VAL A 1228 -22.32 -38.79 49.27
C VAL A 1228 -21.13 -38.48 48.37
N LYS A 1229 -20.10 -37.85 48.93
CA LYS A 1229 -18.84 -37.57 48.25
C LYS A 1229 -17.71 -38.32 48.94
N ALA A 1230 -16.85 -38.98 48.18
CA ALA A 1230 -15.72 -39.73 48.72
C ALA A 1230 -14.43 -39.41 47.98
N PHE A 1231 -13.32 -39.31 48.70
CA PHE A 1231 -12.00 -39.08 48.12
C PHE A 1231 -10.91 -39.64 49.03
N VAL A 1232 -9.70 -39.82 48.50
CA VAL A 1232 -8.57 -40.38 49.21
C VAL A 1232 -7.50 -39.32 49.42
N TRP A 1233 -6.97 -39.25 50.63
CA TRP A 1233 -5.81 -38.45 51.02
C TRP A 1233 -4.58 -39.33 51.24
N ASP A 1234 -3.40 -38.72 51.18
CA ASP A 1234 -2.13 -39.35 51.59
C ASP A 1234 -2.14 -39.76 53.07
N SER A 1235 -2.69 -38.92 53.94
CA SER A 1235 -2.98 -39.24 55.34
C SER A 1235 -3.98 -38.23 55.91
N LEU A 1236 -4.53 -38.52 57.09
CA LEU A 1236 -5.42 -37.62 57.82
C LEU A 1236 -4.69 -36.40 58.38
N ASP A 1237 -3.37 -36.49 58.62
CA ASP A 1237 -2.55 -35.35 59.07
C ASP A 1237 -2.04 -34.52 57.88
N GLY A 1238 -1.65 -35.18 56.79
CA GLY A 1238 -1.16 -34.54 55.56
C GLY A 1238 -2.27 -33.87 54.76
N MET A 1239 -3.46 -34.47 54.75
CA MET A 1239 -4.68 -33.98 54.10
C MET A 1239 -4.53 -33.65 52.60
N ASN A 1240 -3.58 -34.27 51.90
CA ASN A 1240 -3.35 -34.02 50.47
C ASN A 1240 -4.16 -35.00 49.63
N SER A 1241 -5.01 -34.48 48.73
CA SER A 1241 -5.87 -35.33 47.90
C SER A 1241 -5.12 -36.07 46.82
N ILE A 1242 -5.15 -37.40 46.90
CA ILE A 1242 -4.52 -38.34 45.95
C ILE A 1242 -5.53 -39.05 45.03
N SER A 1243 -6.83 -38.78 45.19
CA SER A 1243 -7.87 -39.24 44.26
C SER A 1243 -8.79 -38.12 43.76
N LYS A 1244 -9.50 -38.39 42.65
CA LYS A 1244 -10.69 -37.62 42.29
C LYS A 1244 -11.82 -37.90 43.29
N VAL A 1245 -12.74 -36.94 43.42
CA VAL A 1245 -13.95 -37.10 44.23
C VAL A 1245 -14.95 -38.00 43.50
N ILE A 1246 -15.43 -39.02 44.21
CA ILE A 1246 -16.52 -39.90 43.81
C ILE A 1246 -17.80 -39.32 44.39
N GLU A 1247 -18.79 -39.04 43.54
CA GLU A 1247 -20.09 -38.52 43.99
C GLU A 1247 -21.19 -39.53 43.70
N ILE A 1248 -21.99 -39.86 44.70
CA ILE A 1248 -23.09 -40.81 44.63
C ILE A 1248 -24.35 -40.12 45.20
N PRO A 1249 -25.39 -39.87 44.40
CA PRO A 1249 -26.60 -39.22 44.88
C PRO A 1249 -27.33 -40.09 45.91
N VAL A 1250 -28.01 -39.44 46.84
CA VAL A 1250 -28.93 -40.07 47.80
C VAL A 1250 -30.35 -39.71 47.42
N LYS A 1251 -31.23 -40.70 47.28
CA LYS A 1251 -32.64 -40.52 46.92
C LYS A 1251 -33.60 -41.23 47.86
#